data_AF-A0A9P7NKM0-F1
#
_entry.id   AF-A0A9P7NKM0-F1
#
_cell.length_a   1.000
_cell.length_b   1.000
_cell.length_c   1.000
_cell.angle_alpha   90.00
_cell.angle_beta   90.00
_cell.angle_gamma   90.00
#
_symmetry.space_group_name_H-M   'P 1'
#
loop_
_entity.id
_entity.type
_entity.pdbx_description
1 polymer ?
#
loop_
_entity_poly.entity_id
_entity_poly.type
_entity_poly.pdbx_seq_one_letter_code
_entity_poly.pdbx_strand_id
1 'polypeptide(L)'
;MSLVSDQVRRLDAYLDRLPIISEAISDDGRSEVEEGAFVTTDSFSSPRLDQLLRVVQALSATTVSSNLLPLQRVKDLLAQSGLPSLKRADIQDRTHSGEAETKSAYESEIEWLLVSKATIHIYGALLKSLLDQVIPLNDDIGYWSDVLNSYTYSSLYTVQTSPIRFWVWSQDVYSASKTRFRTLSIRDSSSGLADSAAEGVSHQWRHFYGIVRETIRERSLADIQRKVLSPVAFSRSEARRNQTQLRKLREITASGLGMLMDEGLQFVHDDEKADLQDSHDLKGVVERSVALMDMVLKEVCSLDVKVHDFEDKVFAGVEEDPELSAHLEDSVHADRPALLSHRLLRIIDVTLPQYIDSMSGLVKENGRPGRIVRYWFPALVGLLSSTTILRILVNCQDEIINWITNLGGTIRDFWFNWIVQPAEKVIKTIRHDESSEIAIMSRDSLRADRQSLERMVVDFAKDKPHFAFEGSTNVTETQLADIRSKVAEGDVTPVLRAYERDLRKPFVGAVRGDLVRSLLIQVQKTKVDLEVAMTGIDSLLKSQELVFGFVGLTPGVLVSWGLVQYLRGVLGGRSGLRQDKKSGRAVRILRNIDRILSEARPTENNVLSYKDHGLLLCEVHVLRSFASNLMPRETQKEFLEDLDDLSNVKGLQVQTKALERIRWAYARWLK
;
A
#
# COMPACT_ATOMS: atom_id res chain seq x y z
N MET A 1 4.67 -3.79 15.31
CA MET A 1 5.20 -4.82 16.22
C MET A 1 4.89 -6.17 15.57
N SER A 2 5.83 -7.11 15.59
CA SER A 2 5.68 -8.43 14.93
C SER A 2 5.13 -9.46 15.92
N LEU A 3 4.34 -10.42 15.46
CA LEU A 3 3.83 -11.52 16.31
C LEU A 3 4.97 -12.22 17.08
N VAL A 4 6.09 -12.45 16.39
CA VAL A 4 7.31 -13.07 16.94
C VAL A 4 7.92 -12.27 18.09
N SER A 5 7.94 -10.93 17.99
CA SER A 5 8.53 -10.08 19.03
C SER A 5 7.70 -10.07 20.32
N ASP A 6 6.41 -10.32 20.22
CA ASP A 6 5.51 -10.38 21.37
C ASP A 6 5.61 -11.74 22.05
N GLN A 7 5.75 -12.83 21.26
CA GLN A 7 6.01 -14.16 21.80
C GLN A 7 7.35 -14.22 22.55
N VAL A 8 8.44 -13.73 21.94
CA VAL A 8 9.74 -13.66 22.62
C VAL A 8 9.66 -12.83 23.90
N ARG A 9 8.94 -11.71 23.89
CA ARG A 9 8.75 -10.88 25.09
C ARG A 9 7.96 -11.62 26.18
N ARG A 10 6.94 -12.39 25.83
CA ARG A 10 6.16 -13.19 26.80
C ARG A 10 7.03 -14.27 27.44
N LEU A 11 7.81 -14.98 26.63
CA LEU A 11 8.71 -16.04 27.10
C LEU A 11 9.85 -15.49 27.96
N ASP A 12 10.46 -14.36 27.57
CA ASP A 12 11.52 -13.70 28.34
C ASP A 12 10.98 -13.17 29.68
N ALA A 13 9.78 -12.56 29.68
CA ALA A 13 9.12 -12.11 30.91
C ALA A 13 8.72 -13.26 31.85
N TYR A 14 8.47 -14.45 31.31
CA TYR A 14 8.25 -15.66 32.11
C TYR A 14 9.55 -16.10 32.78
N LEU A 15 10.67 -16.16 32.04
CA LEU A 15 11.98 -16.51 32.60
C LEU A 15 12.46 -15.50 33.65
N ASP A 16 12.13 -14.21 33.48
CA ASP A 16 12.47 -13.15 34.45
C ASP A 16 11.71 -13.29 35.79
N ARG A 17 10.56 -13.98 35.81
CA ARG A 17 9.75 -14.21 37.02
C ARG A 17 10.23 -15.40 37.84
N LEU A 18 11.13 -16.23 37.32
CA LEU A 18 11.66 -17.38 38.06
C LEU A 18 12.47 -16.90 39.28
N PRO A 19 12.30 -17.54 40.46
CA PRO A 19 12.79 -17.05 41.75
C PRO A 19 14.31 -16.82 41.82
N ILE A 20 15.09 -17.47 40.94
CA ILE A 20 16.55 -17.35 40.83
C ILE A 20 17.00 -15.89 40.55
N ILE A 21 16.17 -15.08 39.88
CA ILE A 21 16.46 -13.65 39.62
C ILE A 21 15.90 -12.75 40.74
N SER A 22 14.84 -13.17 41.44
CA SER A 22 14.14 -12.35 42.43
C SER A 22 14.89 -12.20 43.75
N GLU A 23 15.61 -13.24 44.18
CA GLU A 23 16.47 -13.18 45.37
C GLU A 23 17.73 -12.31 45.17
N ALA A 24 18.24 -12.20 43.94
CA ALA A 24 19.42 -11.37 43.65
C ALA A 24 19.13 -9.87 43.57
N ILE A 25 17.88 -9.47 43.31
CA ILE A 25 17.46 -8.06 43.20
C ILE A 25 16.88 -7.53 44.52
N SER A 26 16.45 -8.41 45.42
CA SER A 26 15.79 -8.05 46.69
C SER A 26 16.74 -7.77 47.87
N ASP A 27 18.06 -7.69 47.64
CA ASP A 27 19.04 -7.31 48.68
C ASP A 27 19.06 -5.78 48.99
N ASP A 28 17.90 -5.12 48.92
CA ASP A 28 17.69 -3.80 49.51
C ASP A 28 16.29 -3.73 50.16
N GLY A 29 16.10 -4.50 51.23
CA GLY A 29 14.84 -4.46 51.97
C GLY A 29 14.72 -5.52 53.07
N ARG A 30 15.13 -5.15 54.29
CA ARG A 30 14.91 -5.89 55.55
C ARG A 30 13.51 -6.50 55.66
N SER A 31 13.44 -7.80 55.94
CA SER A 31 12.57 -8.35 57.00
C SER A 31 12.92 -9.80 57.34
N GLU A 32 13.03 -10.05 58.65
CA GLU A 32 13.24 -11.32 59.34
C GLU A 32 12.10 -12.33 59.06
N VAL A 33 12.43 -13.61 58.93
CA VAL A 33 12.09 -14.73 59.86
C VAL A 33 12.45 -16.08 59.20
N GLU A 34 13.25 -16.85 59.94
CA GLU A 34 13.54 -18.30 60.00
C GLU A 34 12.75 -19.25 59.05
N GLU A 35 13.30 -20.31 58.45
CA GLU A 35 14.12 -21.38 59.05
C GLU A 35 14.68 -22.26 57.90
N GLY A 36 16.00 -22.44 57.80
CA GLY A 36 16.61 -23.24 56.71
C GLY A 36 18.10 -22.99 56.48
N ALA A 37 18.87 -22.78 57.54
CA ALA A 37 20.31 -22.58 57.44
C ALA A 37 21.02 -23.91 57.15
N PHE A 38 21.52 -24.10 55.92
CA PHE A 38 22.74 -24.87 55.67
C PHE A 38 23.44 -24.37 54.37
N VAL A 39 24.65 -23.82 54.52
CA VAL A 39 25.77 -23.66 53.54
C VAL A 39 25.96 -22.35 52.75
N THR A 40 25.07 -21.36 52.77
CA THR A 40 25.11 -20.28 51.76
C THR A 40 25.61 -18.91 52.24
N THR A 41 26.90 -18.74 52.56
CA THR A 41 27.48 -17.36 52.59
C THR A 41 28.90 -17.22 52.02
N ASP A 42 29.70 -18.29 51.91
CA ASP A 42 31.07 -18.20 51.38
C ASP A 42 31.22 -18.56 49.88
N SER A 43 30.15 -18.98 49.21
CA SER A 43 30.16 -19.45 47.81
C SER A 43 29.72 -18.41 46.76
N PHE A 44 29.39 -17.18 47.17
CA PHE A 44 28.73 -16.18 46.31
C PHE A 44 29.65 -15.30 45.45
N SER A 45 30.97 -15.37 45.61
CA SER A 45 31.90 -14.45 44.92
C SER A 45 32.91 -15.18 44.04
N SER A 46 32.43 -15.92 43.03
CA SER A 46 33.30 -16.35 41.93
C SER A 46 33.22 -15.34 40.77
N PRO A 47 34.35 -14.87 40.21
CA PRO A 47 34.34 -13.88 39.11
C PRO A 47 33.65 -14.41 37.84
N ARG A 48 33.52 -15.73 37.72
CA ARG A 48 32.80 -16.41 36.64
C ARG A 48 31.29 -16.23 36.76
N LEU A 49 30.74 -16.29 37.97
CA LEU A 49 29.32 -16.09 38.24
C LEU A 49 28.87 -14.67 37.85
N ASP A 50 29.65 -13.66 38.22
CA ASP A 50 29.42 -12.26 37.82
C ASP A 50 29.45 -12.08 36.30
N GLN A 51 30.37 -12.77 35.61
CA GLN A 51 30.44 -12.74 34.15
C GLN A 51 29.21 -13.39 33.51
N LEU A 52 28.76 -14.54 34.01
CA LEU A 52 27.54 -15.21 33.53
C LEU A 52 26.30 -14.37 33.77
N LEU A 53 26.15 -13.76 34.95
CA LEU A 53 25.04 -12.86 35.27
C LEU A 53 25.03 -11.62 34.36
N ARG A 54 26.19 -11.02 34.06
CA ARG A 54 26.28 -9.92 33.07
C ARG A 54 25.88 -10.37 31.67
N VAL A 55 26.25 -11.58 31.25
CA VAL A 55 25.87 -12.13 29.94
C VAL A 55 24.36 -12.39 29.89
N VAL A 56 23.78 -12.97 30.95
CA VAL A 56 22.33 -13.14 31.10
C VAL A 56 21.61 -11.80 31.04
N GLN A 57 22.08 -10.78 31.78
CA GLN A 57 21.50 -9.43 31.74
C GLN A 57 21.61 -8.82 30.33
N ALA A 58 22.71 -9.03 29.62
CA ALA A 58 22.88 -8.57 28.25
C ALA A 58 21.97 -9.31 27.25
N LEU A 59 21.61 -10.57 27.51
CA LEU A 59 20.60 -11.33 26.76
C LEU A 59 19.17 -10.89 27.11
N SER A 60 18.94 -10.41 28.32
CA SER A 60 17.64 -9.93 28.82
C SER A 60 17.35 -8.47 28.41
N ALA A 61 18.41 -7.69 28.14
CA ALA A 61 18.31 -6.28 27.77
C ALA A 61 17.72 -6.10 26.36
N THR A 62 16.41 -6.23 26.25
CA THR A 62 15.66 -5.90 25.04
C THR A 62 15.50 -4.37 24.95
N THR A 63 16.14 -3.75 23.96
CA THR A 63 15.97 -2.32 23.67
C THR A 63 14.54 -2.02 23.22
N VAL A 64 13.94 -0.93 23.70
CA VAL A 64 12.55 -0.48 23.44
C VAL A 64 12.14 -0.45 21.95
N SER A 65 13.11 -0.39 21.02
CA SER A 65 12.90 -0.34 19.57
C SER A 65 12.96 -1.69 18.84
N SER A 66 13.56 -2.74 19.43
CA SER A 66 13.69 -4.07 18.82
C SER A 66 13.83 -5.14 19.89
N ASN A 67 12.79 -5.96 20.04
CA ASN A 67 12.71 -7.00 21.07
C ASN A 67 13.44 -8.31 20.69
N LEU A 68 14.04 -8.39 19.49
CA LEU A 68 14.81 -9.55 19.04
C LEU A 68 16.27 -9.16 18.93
N LEU A 69 17.14 -9.85 19.67
CA LEU A 69 18.58 -9.67 19.53
C LEU A 69 19.05 -10.26 18.18
N PRO A 70 19.93 -9.58 17.44
CA PRO A 70 20.50 -10.15 16.22
C PRO A 70 21.31 -11.40 16.56
N LEU A 71 21.21 -12.45 15.72
CA LEU A 71 21.83 -13.76 15.99
C LEU A 71 23.34 -13.68 16.22
N GLN A 72 24.02 -12.73 15.57
CA GLN A 72 25.46 -12.49 15.77
C GLN A 72 25.77 -12.08 17.21
N ARG A 73 24.93 -11.22 17.80
CA ARG A 73 25.09 -10.79 19.19
C ARG A 73 24.80 -11.93 20.17
N VAL A 74 23.81 -12.78 19.88
CA VAL A 74 23.52 -13.99 20.69
C VAL A 74 24.69 -14.96 20.62
N LYS A 75 25.28 -15.16 19.44
CA LYS A 75 26.49 -15.95 19.23
C LYS A 75 27.67 -15.42 20.04
N ASP A 76 27.93 -14.12 19.98
CA ASP A 76 29.03 -13.49 20.73
C ASP A 76 28.84 -13.65 22.24
N LEU A 77 27.61 -13.49 22.74
CA LEU A 77 27.27 -13.67 24.15
C LEU A 77 27.38 -15.13 24.60
N LEU A 78 26.96 -16.10 23.77
CA LEU A 78 27.17 -17.52 24.02
C LEU A 78 28.66 -17.89 24.03
N ALA A 79 29.47 -17.33 23.12
CA ALA A 79 30.90 -17.54 23.10
C ALA A 79 31.60 -16.93 24.33
N GLN A 80 31.16 -15.75 24.77
CA GLN A 80 31.66 -15.05 25.97
C GLN A 80 31.34 -15.79 27.28
N SER A 81 30.32 -16.65 27.30
CA SER A 81 29.96 -17.46 28.47
C SER A 81 30.95 -18.61 28.75
N GLY A 82 31.82 -18.97 27.80
CA GLY A 82 32.79 -20.05 27.95
C GLY A 82 32.19 -21.48 27.92
N LEU A 83 30.87 -21.63 27.98
CA LEU A 83 30.14 -22.90 27.88
C LEU A 83 30.49 -23.75 26.64
N PRO A 84 30.63 -23.17 25.43
CA PRO A 84 30.95 -23.94 24.23
C PRO A 84 32.44 -24.35 24.13
N SER A 85 33.28 -24.04 25.12
CA SER A 85 34.71 -24.41 25.11
C SER A 85 35.00 -25.76 25.79
N LEU A 86 34.02 -26.30 26.54
CA LEU A 86 34.05 -27.65 27.10
C LEU A 86 33.90 -28.68 25.98
N LYS A 87 35.02 -29.20 25.47
CA LYS A 87 35.00 -30.20 24.39
C LYS A 87 34.36 -31.51 24.86
N ARG A 88 33.66 -32.19 23.95
CA ARG A 88 33.12 -33.56 24.13
C ARG A 88 34.18 -34.58 24.61
N ALA A 89 35.45 -34.35 24.26
CA ALA A 89 36.59 -35.17 24.71
C ALA A 89 37.01 -34.90 26.17
N ASP A 90 36.98 -33.64 26.63
CA ASP A 90 37.28 -33.28 28.03
C ASP A 90 36.15 -33.73 28.98
N ILE A 91 34.92 -33.88 28.47
CA ILE A 91 33.76 -34.40 29.20
C ILE A 91 33.91 -35.91 29.48
N GLN A 92 34.38 -36.68 28.49
CA GLN A 92 34.62 -38.13 28.66
C GLN A 92 35.84 -38.43 29.54
N ASP A 93 36.91 -37.63 29.48
CA ASP A 93 38.07 -37.76 30.38
C ASP A 93 37.76 -37.31 31.83
N ARG A 94 36.89 -36.31 32.03
CA ARG A 94 36.40 -35.89 33.36
C ARG A 94 35.47 -36.89 34.04
N THR A 95 34.76 -37.74 33.29
CA THR A 95 33.99 -38.86 33.88
C THR A 95 34.86 -40.01 34.39
N HIS A 96 36.09 -40.16 33.88
CA HIS A 96 37.02 -41.23 34.30
C HIS A 96 38.04 -40.78 35.35
N SER A 97 38.32 -39.48 35.46
CA SER A 97 39.17 -38.89 36.48
C SER A 97 38.28 -38.13 37.48
N GLY A 98 38.14 -38.64 38.71
CA GLY A 98 37.27 -38.09 39.76
C GLY A 98 37.65 -36.70 40.30
N GLU A 99 38.14 -35.80 39.45
CA GLU A 99 38.36 -34.37 39.72
C GLU A 99 37.24 -33.57 39.07
N ALA A 100 36.00 -33.80 39.51
CA ALA A 100 34.94 -32.83 39.32
C ALA A 100 35.17 -31.71 40.35
N GLU A 101 35.74 -30.57 39.92
CA GLU A 101 35.50 -29.30 40.61
C GLU A 101 33.99 -29.23 40.86
N THR A 102 33.58 -29.22 42.12
CA THR A 102 32.17 -29.23 42.50
C THR A 102 31.52 -27.95 41.99
N LYS A 103 31.03 -27.95 40.75
CA LYS A 103 30.17 -26.90 40.19
C LYS A 103 29.08 -26.64 41.23
N SER A 104 29.02 -25.41 41.72
CA SER A 104 27.95 -25.02 42.64
C SER A 104 26.61 -25.22 41.93
N ALA A 105 25.61 -25.79 42.60
CA ALA A 105 24.28 -25.99 42.02
C ALA A 105 23.73 -24.70 41.39
N TYR A 106 24.03 -23.56 42.02
CA TYR A 106 23.68 -22.22 41.56
C TYR A 106 24.35 -21.82 40.23
N GLU A 107 25.60 -22.23 40.00
CA GLU A 107 26.29 -21.98 38.72
C GLU A 107 25.61 -22.74 37.58
N SER A 108 25.24 -24.00 37.81
CA SER A 108 24.51 -24.82 36.83
C SER A 108 23.14 -24.23 36.49
N GLU A 109 22.42 -23.69 37.48
CA GLU A 109 21.13 -23.03 37.27
C GLU A 109 21.25 -21.77 36.40
N ILE A 110 22.28 -20.96 36.60
CA ILE A 110 22.56 -19.78 35.76
C ILE A 110 22.97 -20.19 34.34
N GLU A 111 23.75 -21.27 34.18
CA GLU A 111 24.09 -21.83 32.87
C GLU A 111 22.83 -22.28 32.11
N TRP A 112 21.88 -22.93 32.80
CA TRP A 112 20.58 -23.31 32.24
C TRP A 112 19.72 -22.11 31.86
N LEU A 113 19.70 -21.07 32.69
CA LEU A 113 18.96 -19.84 32.41
C LEU A 113 19.52 -19.12 31.19
N LEU A 114 20.86 -19.04 31.08
CA LEU A 114 21.55 -18.47 29.92
C LEU A 114 21.19 -19.21 28.63
N VAL A 115 21.26 -20.55 28.64
CA VAL A 115 20.88 -21.37 27.48
C VAL A 115 19.41 -21.20 27.14
N SER A 116 18.51 -21.17 28.14
CA SER A 116 17.07 -20.97 27.92
C SER A 116 16.78 -19.62 27.26
N LYS A 117 17.43 -18.54 27.70
CA LYS A 117 17.31 -17.22 27.08
C LYS A 117 17.88 -17.19 25.66
N ALA A 118 19.03 -17.82 25.44
CA ALA A 118 19.59 -17.94 24.10
C ALA A 118 18.66 -18.72 23.16
N THR A 119 18.05 -19.81 23.65
CA THR A 119 17.05 -20.61 22.92
C THR A 119 15.85 -19.76 22.52
N ILE A 120 15.29 -18.94 23.41
CA ILE A 120 14.16 -18.04 23.09
C ILE A 120 14.52 -17.06 21.95
N HIS A 121 15.70 -16.43 22.00
CA HIS A 121 16.12 -15.49 20.96
C HIS A 121 16.37 -16.18 19.62
N ILE A 122 16.97 -17.37 19.63
CA ILE A 122 17.21 -18.18 18.42
C ILE A 122 15.88 -18.69 17.85
N TYR A 123 14.98 -19.15 18.70
CA TYR A 123 13.62 -19.55 18.33
C TYR A 123 12.85 -18.41 17.68
N GLY A 124 12.87 -17.21 18.27
CA GLY A 124 12.26 -16.02 17.68
C GLY A 124 12.89 -15.66 16.32
N ALA A 125 14.21 -15.71 16.21
CA ALA A 125 14.89 -15.49 14.94
C ALA A 125 14.50 -16.52 13.86
N LEU A 126 14.36 -17.79 14.24
CA LEU A 126 13.95 -18.88 13.38
C LEU A 126 12.50 -18.69 12.92
N LEU A 127 11.55 -18.45 13.84
CA LEU A 127 10.16 -18.15 13.52
C LEU A 127 10.07 -16.99 12.52
N LYS A 128 10.82 -15.91 12.76
CA LYS A 128 10.87 -14.77 11.85
C LYS A 128 11.40 -15.18 10.47
N SER A 129 12.47 -15.97 10.40
CA SER A 129 13.05 -16.44 9.13
C SER A 129 12.06 -17.30 8.33
N LEU A 130 11.39 -18.27 8.97
CA LEU A 130 10.35 -19.09 8.34
C LEU A 130 9.23 -18.22 7.77
N LEU A 131 8.77 -17.26 8.58
CA LEU A 131 7.62 -16.44 8.25
C LEU A 131 7.93 -15.41 7.15
N ASP A 132 9.10 -14.76 7.20
CA ASP A 132 9.60 -13.86 6.16
C ASP A 132 9.76 -14.59 4.81
N GLN A 133 10.11 -15.87 4.83
CA GLN A 133 10.21 -16.69 3.61
C GLN A 133 8.86 -17.11 3.04
N VAL A 134 7.81 -17.32 3.85
CA VAL A 134 6.48 -17.72 3.33
C VAL A 134 5.81 -16.60 2.51
N ILE A 135 6.09 -15.33 2.81
CA ILE A 135 5.50 -14.17 2.12
C ILE A 135 5.77 -14.17 0.60
N PRO A 136 7.02 -14.25 0.12
CA PRO A 136 7.31 -14.30 -1.31
C PRO A 136 6.74 -15.55 -1.99
N LEU A 137 6.61 -16.69 -1.29
CA LEU A 137 5.95 -17.88 -1.85
C LEU A 137 4.50 -17.59 -2.23
N ASN A 138 3.74 -16.83 -1.44
CA ASN A 138 2.34 -16.52 -1.74
C ASN A 138 2.22 -15.65 -3.01
N ASP A 139 3.11 -14.68 -3.18
CA ASP A 139 3.17 -13.84 -4.39
C ASP A 139 3.50 -14.68 -5.64
N ASP A 140 4.38 -15.67 -5.52
CA ASP A 140 4.78 -16.56 -6.62
C ASP A 140 3.69 -17.59 -6.95
N ILE A 141 3.01 -18.16 -5.95
CA ILE A 141 1.82 -19.01 -6.15
C ILE A 141 0.71 -18.22 -6.84
N GLY A 142 0.52 -16.95 -6.45
CA GLY A 142 -0.42 -16.02 -7.06
C GLY A 142 -0.10 -15.77 -8.54
N TYR A 143 1.17 -15.46 -8.85
CA TYR A 143 1.63 -15.31 -10.23
C TYR A 143 1.31 -16.54 -11.09
N TRP A 144 1.62 -17.74 -10.61
CA TRP A 144 1.30 -18.97 -11.35
C TRP A 144 -0.21 -19.20 -11.50
N SER A 145 -1.00 -18.81 -10.51
CA SER A 145 -2.47 -18.85 -10.62
C SER A 145 -3.00 -17.92 -11.72
N ASP A 146 -2.43 -16.72 -11.85
CA ASP A 146 -2.81 -15.77 -12.92
C ASP A 146 -2.44 -16.31 -14.31
N VAL A 147 -1.26 -16.94 -14.43
CA VAL A 147 -0.80 -17.61 -15.66
C VAL A 147 -1.70 -18.80 -16.03
N LEU A 148 -2.20 -19.55 -15.04
CA LEU A 148 -3.08 -20.69 -15.27
C LEU A 148 -4.53 -20.28 -15.53
N ASN A 149 -5.01 -19.20 -14.92
CA ASN A 149 -6.38 -18.71 -15.08
C ASN A 149 -6.60 -17.99 -16.41
N SER A 150 -5.57 -17.38 -17.00
CA SER A 150 -5.70 -16.66 -18.28
C SER A 150 -4.85 -17.24 -19.40
N TYR A 151 -5.47 -17.41 -20.57
CA TYR A 151 -4.75 -17.77 -21.80
C TYR A 151 -3.80 -16.68 -22.27
N THR A 152 -4.08 -15.39 -22.01
CA THR A 152 -3.21 -14.28 -22.41
C THR A 152 -1.94 -14.22 -21.58
N TYR A 153 -2.02 -14.47 -20.26
CA TYR A 153 -0.83 -14.55 -19.41
C TYR A 153 -0.02 -15.81 -19.70
N SER A 154 -0.68 -16.93 -20.01
CA SER A 154 -0.01 -18.14 -20.45
C SER A 154 0.73 -17.94 -21.78
N SER A 155 0.12 -17.30 -22.78
CA SER A 155 0.81 -17.01 -24.04
C SER A 155 1.96 -16.01 -23.85
N LEU A 156 1.77 -14.97 -23.04
CA LEU A 156 2.83 -14.02 -22.70
C LEU A 156 4.01 -14.71 -21.99
N TYR A 157 3.74 -15.63 -21.06
CA TYR A 157 4.78 -16.42 -20.40
C TYR A 157 5.53 -17.34 -21.39
N THR A 158 4.84 -17.93 -22.37
CA THR A 158 5.50 -18.73 -23.42
C THR A 158 6.44 -17.87 -24.26
N VAL A 159 6.02 -16.66 -24.63
CA VAL A 159 6.87 -15.71 -25.37
C VAL A 159 8.09 -15.33 -24.52
N GLN A 160 7.87 -14.99 -23.24
CA GLN A 160 8.94 -14.61 -22.32
C GLN A 160 10.02 -15.68 -22.15
N THR A 161 9.62 -16.95 -22.05
CA THR A 161 10.54 -18.08 -21.81
C THR A 161 11.07 -18.72 -23.10
N SER A 162 10.56 -18.32 -24.27
CA SER A 162 10.95 -18.89 -25.56
C SER A 162 12.45 -18.81 -25.89
N PRO A 163 13.21 -17.72 -25.60
CA PRO A 163 14.63 -17.67 -25.94
C PRO A 163 15.46 -18.66 -25.12
N ILE A 164 15.15 -18.80 -23.83
CA ILE A 164 15.83 -19.72 -22.92
C ILE A 164 15.53 -21.17 -23.32
N ARG A 165 14.27 -21.47 -23.65
CA ARG A 165 13.86 -22.81 -24.10
C ARG A 165 14.53 -23.19 -25.41
N PHE A 166 14.63 -22.26 -26.35
CA PHE A 166 15.34 -22.45 -27.61
C PHE A 166 16.84 -22.69 -27.38
N TRP A 167 17.45 -21.96 -26.44
CA TRP A 167 18.84 -22.16 -26.06
C TRP A 167 19.09 -23.56 -25.47
N VAL A 168 18.30 -23.98 -24.47
CA VAL A 168 18.40 -25.32 -23.86
C VAL A 168 18.19 -26.40 -24.91
N TRP A 169 17.18 -26.26 -25.76
CA TRP A 169 16.95 -27.17 -26.87
C TRP A 169 18.14 -27.23 -27.84
N SER A 170 18.75 -26.10 -28.19
CA SER A 170 19.92 -26.06 -29.07
C SER A 170 21.14 -26.74 -28.43
N GLN A 171 21.31 -26.62 -27.10
CA GLN A 171 22.36 -27.27 -26.34
C GLN A 171 22.13 -28.79 -26.23
N ASP A 172 20.89 -29.22 -26.05
CA ASP A 172 20.51 -30.64 -26.07
C ASP A 172 20.78 -31.26 -27.45
N VAL A 173 20.40 -30.57 -28.52
CA VAL A 173 20.69 -31.00 -29.89
C VAL A 173 22.19 -31.03 -30.15
N TYR A 174 22.92 -30.02 -29.69
CA TYR A 174 24.38 -29.94 -29.85
C TYR A 174 25.10 -31.07 -29.10
N SER A 175 24.75 -31.31 -27.83
CA SER A 175 25.35 -32.36 -27.02
C SER A 175 25.04 -33.75 -27.57
N ALA A 176 23.79 -34.02 -27.96
CA ALA A 176 23.39 -35.28 -28.61
C ALA A 176 24.10 -35.48 -29.96
N SER A 177 24.25 -34.41 -30.75
CA SER A 177 24.99 -34.47 -32.02
C SER A 177 26.48 -34.72 -31.77
N LYS A 178 27.06 -34.13 -30.71
CA LYS A 178 28.45 -34.34 -30.32
C LYS A 178 28.71 -35.76 -29.82
N THR A 179 27.80 -36.35 -29.04
CA THR A 179 27.91 -37.76 -28.62
C THR A 179 27.80 -38.70 -29.80
N ARG A 180 26.87 -38.45 -30.73
CA ARG A 180 26.73 -39.25 -31.96
C ARG A 180 27.93 -39.11 -32.89
N PHE A 181 28.45 -37.89 -33.05
CA PHE A 181 29.66 -37.62 -33.81
C PHE A 181 30.88 -38.35 -33.22
N ARG A 182 31.01 -38.40 -31.88
CA ARG A 182 32.07 -39.19 -31.21
C ARG A 182 31.91 -40.69 -31.44
N THR A 183 30.70 -41.24 -31.31
CA THR A 183 30.47 -42.67 -31.52
C THR A 183 30.70 -43.10 -32.98
N LEU A 184 30.35 -42.25 -33.96
CA LEU A 184 30.61 -42.50 -35.37
C LEU A 184 32.08 -42.29 -35.76
N SER A 185 32.73 -41.24 -35.23
CA SER A 185 34.16 -41.01 -35.46
C SER A 185 35.03 -42.14 -34.92
N ILE A 186 34.64 -42.78 -33.81
CA ILE A 186 35.33 -43.99 -33.29
C ILE A 186 35.12 -45.18 -34.23
N ARG A 187 33.92 -45.33 -34.81
CA ARG A 187 33.62 -46.39 -35.78
C ARG A 187 34.39 -46.22 -37.09
N ASP A 188 34.49 -44.99 -37.62
CA ASP A 188 35.25 -44.69 -38.84
C ASP A 188 36.78 -44.69 -38.62
N SER A 189 37.27 -44.42 -37.39
CA SER A 189 38.70 -44.55 -37.07
C SER A 189 39.23 -45.98 -37.16
N SER A 190 38.34 -46.98 -37.14
CA SER A 190 38.70 -48.39 -37.36
C SER A 190 38.78 -48.79 -38.85
N SER A 191 38.33 -47.92 -39.78
CA SER A 191 38.22 -48.24 -41.21
C SER A 191 38.99 -47.30 -42.15
N GLY A 192 39.82 -46.37 -41.65
CA GLY A 192 40.57 -45.48 -42.54
C GLY A 192 41.62 -44.63 -41.84
N LEU A 193 42.79 -45.23 -41.57
CA LEU A 193 44.04 -44.49 -41.35
C LEU A 193 44.67 -44.23 -42.72
N ALA A 194 45.02 -42.97 -42.99
CA ALA A 194 45.71 -42.47 -44.19
C ALA A 194 44.82 -42.13 -45.39
N ASP A 195 44.13 -41.00 -45.33
CA ASP A 195 44.33 -39.90 -46.29
C ASP A 195 43.42 -38.72 -45.91
N SER A 196 43.83 -37.48 -46.25
CA SER A 196 43.03 -36.24 -46.18
C SER A 196 42.89 -35.51 -44.83
N ALA A 197 44.01 -35.10 -44.22
CA ALA A 197 44.00 -34.13 -43.12
C ALA A 197 43.78 -32.66 -43.56
N ALA A 198 43.92 -32.32 -44.86
CA ALA A 198 43.87 -30.93 -45.34
C ALA A 198 42.55 -30.51 -46.04
N GLU A 199 41.75 -31.45 -46.56
CA GLU A 199 40.41 -31.18 -47.12
C GLU A 199 39.27 -31.33 -46.09
N GLY A 200 39.63 -31.75 -44.87
CA GLY A 200 38.73 -32.33 -43.88
C GLY A 200 37.70 -31.38 -43.28
N VAL A 201 37.97 -30.07 -43.14
CA VAL A 201 37.09 -29.19 -42.35
C VAL A 201 35.73 -28.99 -43.03
N SER A 202 35.69 -28.72 -44.35
CA SER A 202 34.41 -28.48 -45.05
C SER A 202 33.55 -29.74 -45.15
N HIS A 203 34.18 -30.92 -45.29
CA HIS A 203 33.50 -32.21 -45.30
C HIS A 203 33.00 -32.60 -43.90
N GLN A 204 33.79 -32.33 -42.86
CA GLN A 204 33.40 -32.50 -41.45
C GLN A 204 32.19 -31.63 -41.08
N TRP A 205 32.13 -30.37 -41.55
CA TRP A 205 30.95 -29.52 -41.33
C TRP A 205 29.71 -30.05 -42.03
N ARG A 206 29.80 -30.48 -43.30
CA ARG A 206 28.67 -31.08 -44.02
C ARG A 206 28.18 -32.37 -43.34
N HIS A 207 29.10 -33.20 -42.87
CA HIS A 207 28.80 -34.43 -42.12
C HIS A 207 28.15 -34.11 -40.77
N PHE A 208 28.64 -33.09 -40.05
CA PHE A 208 28.04 -32.61 -38.82
C PHE A 208 26.62 -32.07 -39.03
N TYR A 209 26.39 -31.24 -40.05
CA TYR A 209 25.05 -30.77 -40.40
C TYR A 209 24.11 -31.92 -40.80
N GLY A 210 24.63 -32.94 -41.49
CA GLY A 210 23.91 -34.18 -41.79
C GLY A 210 23.47 -34.91 -40.52
N ILE A 211 24.38 -35.11 -39.57
CA ILE A 211 24.11 -35.75 -38.28
C ILE A 211 23.12 -34.93 -37.45
N VAL A 212 23.26 -33.61 -37.38
CA VAL A 212 22.31 -32.73 -36.68
C VAL A 212 20.93 -32.87 -37.30
N ARG A 213 20.84 -32.85 -38.63
CA ARG A 213 19.59 -33.00 -39.38
C ARG A 213 18.94 -34.37 -39.15
N GLU A 214 19.72 -35.43 -39.16
CA GLU A 214 19.25 -36.80 -38.87
C GLU A 214 18.82 -36.95 -37.41
N THR A 215 19.57 -36.36 -36.47
CA THR A 215 19.22 -36.35 -35.05
C THR A 215 17.92 -35.59 -34.79
N ILE A 216 17.68 -34.48 -35.50
CA ILE A 216 16.40 -33.76 -35.46
C ILE A 216 15.26 -34.59 -36.09
N ARG A 217 15.53 -35.32 -37.18
CA ARG A 217 14.52 -36.14 -37.88
C ARG A 217 14.13 -37.40 -37.10
N GLU A 218 15.09 -38.06 -36.45
CA GLU A 218 14.91 -39.32 -35.72
C GLU A 218 14.29 -39.14 -34.33
N ARG A 219 14.54 -38.02 -33.64
CA ARG A 219 13.90 -37.73 -32.33
C ARG A 219 12.40 -37.38 -32.44
N SER A 220 11.81 -37.66 -33.60
CA SER A 220 10.40 -37.60 -33.97
C SER A 220 9.78 -36.19 -33.97
N LEU A 221 9.12 -35.89 -35.08
CA LEU A 221 8.23 -34.74 -35.22
C LEU A 221 7.14 -34.72 -34.14
N ALA A 222 6.85 -35.83 -33.43
CA ALA A 222 5.86 -35.92 -32.36
C ALA A 222 6.34 -35.33 -31.02
N ASP A 223 7.58 -35.58 -30.60
CA ASP A 223 8.17 -34.94 -29.41
C ASP A 223 8.47 -33.45 -29.66
N ILE A 224 8.87 -33.12 -30.89
CA ILE A 224 9.01 -31.75 -31.37
C ILE A 224 7.64 -31.07 -31.45
N GLN A 225 6.60 -31.73 -31.96
CA GLN A 225 5.22 -31.21 -31.97
C GLN A 225 4.69 -30.95 -30.56
N ARG A 226 4.94 -31.86 -29.62
CA ARG A 226 4.46 -31.69 -28.24
C ARG A 226 5.18 -30.53 -27.52
N LYS A 227 6.51 -30.40 -27.68
CA LYS A 227 7.29 -29.33 -27.04
C LYS A 227 7.24 -27.97 -27.77
N VAL A 228 7.10 -27.96 -29.10
CA VAL A 228 7.21 -26.75 -29.94
C VAL A 228 5.87 -26.33 -30.56
N LEU A 229 4.95 -27.26 -30.85
CA LEU A 229 3.63 -26.95 -31.44
C LEU A 229 2.48 -26.87 -30.42
N SER A 230 2.69 -27.30 -29.16
CA SER A 230 1.82 -26.98 -28.02
C SER A 230 2.53 -26.19 -26.89
N PRO A 231 3.23 -25.07 -27.20
CA PRO A 231 4.06 -24.36 -26.23
C PRO A 231 3.26 -23.87 -25.02
N VAL A 232 1.99 -23.50 -25.25
CA VAL A 232 1.05 -23.08 -24.22
C VAL A 232 0.71 -24.24 -23.28
N ALA A 233 0.42 -25.43 -23.81
CA ALA A 233 0.07 -26.60 -22.98
C ALA A 233 1.24 -27.05 -22.10
N PHE A 234 2.46 -27.10 -22.66
CA PHE A 234 3.66 -27.43 -21.91
C PHE A 234 3.98 -26.38 -20.83
N SER A 235 3.87 -25.09 -21.17
CA SER A 235 4.06 -24.01 -20.18
C SER A 235 3.03 -24.06 -19.04
N ARG A 236 1.81 -24.52 -19.32
CA ARG A 236 0.76 -24.70 -18.31
C ARG A 236 1.02 -25.93 -17.44
N SER A 237 1.54 -27.02 -17.99
CA SER A 237 1.93 -28.18 -17.18
C SER A 237 3.12 -27.86 -16.27
N GLU A 238 4.09 -27.08 -16.77
CA GLU A 238 5.23 -26.59 -15.99
C GLU A 238 4.76 -25.62 -14.90
N ALA A 239 3.92 -24.64 -15.25
CA ALA A 239 3.31 -23.72 -14.28
C ALA A 239 2.50 -24.46 -13.20
N ARG A 240 1.78 -25.53 -13.56
CA ARG A 240 1.08 -26.39 -12.59
C ARG A 240 2.06 -27.10 -11.67
N ARG A 241 3.09 -27.74 -12.21
CA ARG A 241 4.13 -28.41 -11.42
C ARG A 241 4.78 -27.44 -10.44
N ASN A 242 5.24 -26.29 -10.93
CA ASN A 242 5.87 -25.26 -10.13
C ASN A 242 4.92 -24.74 -9.04
N GLN A 243 3.66 -24.47 -9.38
CA GLN A 243 2.65 -24.07 -8.42
C GLN A 243 2.41 -25.14 -7.34
N THR A 244 2.32 -26.42 -7.72
CA THR A 244 2.12 -27.51 -6.76
C THR A 244 3.32 -27.68 -5.83
N GLN A 245 4.55 -27.53 -6.33
CA GLN A 245 5.76 -27.60 -5.53
C GLN A 245 5.87 -26.43 -4.55
N LEU A 246 5.57 -25.20 -5.01
CA LEU A 246 5.54 -24.03 -4.12
C LEU A 246 4.44 -24.10 -3.07
N ARG A 247 3.25 -24.62 -3.43
CA ARG A 247 2.16 -24.85 -2.45
C ARG A 247 2.58 -25.88 -1.42
N LYS A 248 3.19 -26.99 -1.85
CA LYS A 248 3.70 -28.03 -0.95
C LYS A 248 4.76 -27.45 -0.02
N LEU A 249 5.71 -26.69 -0.54
CA LEU A 249 6.75 -26.02 0.24
C LEU A 249 6.15 -25.06 1.28
N ARG A 250 5.18 -24.23 0.87
CA ARG A 250 4.44 -23.35 1.78
C ARG A 250 3.73 -24.14 2.88
N GLU A 251 3.07 -25.24 2.52
CA GLU A 251 2.35 -26.09 3.47
C GLU A 251 3.30 -26.77 4.47
N ILE A 252 4.45 -27.28 4.03
CA ILE A 252 5.47 -27.87 4.91
C ILE A 252 6.09 -26.82 5.83
N THR A 253 6.47 -25.65 5.29
CA THR A 253 6.99 -24.55 6.11
C THR A 253 5.96 -24.03 7.11
N ALA A 254 4.69 -23.97 6.72
CA ALA A 254 3.60 -23.64 7.64
C ALA A 254 3.40 -24.73 8.71
N SER A 255 3.46 -26.02 8.34
CA SER A 255 3.41 -27.13 9.30
C SER A 255 4.55 -27.04 10.32
N GLY A 256 5.79 -26.80 9.86
CA GLY A 256 6.94 -26.58 10.73
C GLY A 256 6.78 -25.37 11.65
N LEU A 257 6.24 -24.27 11.12
CA LEU A 257 5.94 -23.07 11.92
C LEU A 257 4.86 -23.35 12.98
N GLY A 258 3.82 -24.11 12.62
CA GLY A 258 2.75 -24.50 13.54
C GLY A 258 3.24 -25.43 14.64
N MET A 259 4.01 -26.47 14.30
CA MET A 259 4.63 -27.37 15.29
C MET A 259 5.57 -26.60 16.22
N LEU A 260 6.34 -25.64 15.70
CA LEU A 260 7.19 -24.82 16.57
C LEU A 260 6.40 -23.88 17.48
N MET A 261 5.24 -23.38 17.06
CA MET A 261 4.39 -22.53 17.91
C MET A 261 3.64 -23.35 18.97
N ASP A 262 3.24 -24.58 18.64
CA ASP A 262 2.40 -25.41 19.49
C ASP A 262 3.20 -26.40 20.35
N GLU A 263 4.38 -26.85 19.93
CA GLU A 263 5.23 -27.75 20.74
C GLU A 263 6.52 -27.06 21.24
N GLY A 264 6.89 -25.92 20.63
CA GLY A 264 8.11 -25.21 20.97
C GLY A 264 7.91 -24.23 22.13
N LEU A 265 8.66 -24.41 23.22
CA LEU A 265 8.73 -23.49 24.37
C LEU A 265 7.36 -23.16 25.01
N GLN A 266 6.43 -24.12 25.03
CA GLN A 266 5.21 -24.00 25.83
C GLN A 266 5.55 -24.18 27.32
N PHE A 267 5.68 -23.07 28.04
CA PHE A 267 5.69 -23.09 29.50
C PHE A 267 4.22 -23.16 29.97
N VAL A 268 3.84 -24.28 30.58
CA VAL A 268 2.49 -24.53 31.10
C VAL A 268 2.06 -23.34 31.97
N HIS A 269 0.96 -22.68 31.60
CA HIS A 269 0.34 -21.61 32.36
C HIS A 269 -0.62 -22.22 33.37
N ASP A 270 -0.13 -22.63 34.53
CA ASP A 270 -0.98 -22.65 35.72
C ASP A 270 -0.45 -21.61 36.72
N ASP A 271 -1.25 -20.58 36.96
CA ASP A 271 -1.00 -19.46 37.90
C ASP A 271 -1.01 -19.92 39.38
N GLU A 272 -1.03 -21.22 39.66
CA GLU A 272 -0.99 -21.78 41.01
C GLU A 272 0.42 -22.27 41.35
N LYS A 273 1.24 -21.33 41.86
CA LYS A 273 2.54 -21.52 42.55
C LYS A 273 3.57 -22.37 41.77
N ALA A 274 4.58 -21.68 41.25
CA ALA A 274 5.75 -22.31 40.66
C ALA A 274 6.51 -23.15 41.71
N ASP A 275 6.30 -24.46 41.72
CA ASP A 275 7.00 -25.39 42.60
C ASP A 275 8.36 -25.78 41.98
N LEU A 276 9.29 -26.30 42.79
CA LEU A 276 10.63 -26.74 42.33
C LEU A 276 10.60 -27.80 41.21
N GLN A 277 9.47 -28.49 41.02
CA GLN A 277 9.21 -29.43 39.93
C GLN A 277 9.24 -28.75 38.55
N ASP A 278 8.81 -27.48 38.46
CA ASP A 278 8.69 -26.72 37.20
C ASP A 278 10.05 -26.40 36.57
N SER A 279 11.12 -26.36 37.37
CA SER A 279 12.49 -26.14 36.86
C SER A 279 13.01 -27.34 36.07
N HIS A 280 12.64 -28.57 36.46
CA HIS A 280 13.04 -29.78 35.74
C HIS A 280 12.24 -29.93 34.44
N ASP A 281 10.96 -29.56 34.47
CA ASP A 281 10.10 -29.53 33.29
C ASP A 281 10.56 -28.48 32.27
N LEU A 282 11.00 -27.31 32.73
CA LEU A 282 11.55 -26.25 31.87
C LEU A 282 12.80 -26.71 31.11
N LYS A 283 13.73 -27.42 31.78
CA LYS A 283 14.95 -27.94 31.16
C LYS A 283 14.61 -28.92 30.03
N GLY A 284 13.70 -29.85 30.28
CA GLY A 284 13.22 -30.79 29.28
C GLY A 284 12.47 -30.13 28.12
N VAL A 285 11.66 -29.09 28.37
CA VAL A 285 11.00 -28.30 27.33
C VAL A 285 12.01 -27.57 26.44
N VAL A 286 13.07 -27.01 27.03
CA VAL A 286 14.13 -26.34 26.28
C VAL A 286 14.89 -27.35 25.42
N GLU A 287 15.26 -28.52 25.95
CA GLU A 287 15.92 -29.60 25.21
C GLU A 287 15.08 -30.07 24.01
N ARG A 288 13.79 -30.38 24.24
CA ARG A 288 12.83 -30.75 23.18
C ARG A 288 12.71 -29.65 22.13
N SER A 289 12.60 -28.38 22.55
CA SER A 289 12.46 -27.26 21.63
C SER A 289 13.70 -27.07 20.73
N VAL A 290 14.91 -27.26 21.27
CA VAL A 290 16.15 -27.18 20.49
C VAL A 290 16.25 -28.32 19.48
N ALA A 291 15.83 -29.53 19.88
CA ALA A 291 15.77 -30.66 18.98
C ALA A 291 14.73 -30.47 17.85
N LEU A 292 13.54 -29.99 18.21
CA LEU A 292 12.48 -29.64 17.25
C LEU A 292 12.96 -28.57 16.25
N MET A 293 13.62 -27.51 16.70
CA MET A 293 14.17 -26.48 15.81
C MET A 293 15.17 -27.05 14.80
N ASP A 294 16.07 -27.92 15.24
CA ASP A 294 17.07 -28.54 14.37
C ASP A 294 16.44 -29.52 13.37
N MET A 295 15.50 -30.36 13.81
CA MET A 295 14.81 -31.31 12.94
C MET A 295 13.91 -30.62 11.91
N VAL A 296 13.12 -29.63 12.34
CA VAL A 296 12.26 -28.84 11.44
C VAL A 296 13.11 -28.17 10.36
N LEU A 297 14.23 -27.52 10.71
CA LEU A 297 15.08 -26.86 9.71
C LEU A 297 15.69 -27.83 8.69
N LYS A 298 16.02 -29.07 9.09
CA LYS A 298 16.56 -30.09 8.19
C LYS A 298 15.50 -30.65 7.24
N GLU A 299 14.30 -30.92 7.75
CA GLU A 299 13.26 -31.62 6.99
C GLU A 299 12.39 -30.69 6.12
N VAL A 300 12.26 -29.39 6.45
CA VAL A 300 11.35 -28.47 5.73
C VAL A 300 11.71 -28.28 4.24
N CYS A 301 12.99 -28.44 3.87
CA CYS A 301 13.41 -28.31 2.47
C CYS A 301 13.21 -29.60 1.64
N SER A 302 12.72 -30.69 2.23
CA SER A 302 12.53 -31.96 1.54
C SER A 302 11.22 -32.01 0.73
N LEU A 303 11.33 -31.83 -0.59
CA LEU A 303 10.14 -31.84 -1.48
C LEU A 303 9.54 -33.24 -1.71
N ASP A 304 10.17 -34.30 -1.22
CA ASP A 304 9.76 -35.69 -1.46
C ASP A 304 8.74 -36.19 -0.42
N VAL A 305 8.70 -35.60 0.77
CA VAL A 305 7.86 -36.04 1.90
C VAL A 305 6.45 -35.45 1.79
N LYS A 306 5.38 -36.22 2.03
CA LYS A 306 4.02 -35.65 2.08
C LYS A 306 3.86 -34.82 3.35
N VAL A 307 2.92 -33.88 3.36
CA VAL A 307 2.74 -32.95 4.50
C VAL A 307 2.40 -33.69 5.81
N HIS A 308 1.59 -34.76 5.76
CA HIS A 308 1.29 -35.58 6.94
C HIS A 308 2.48 -36.44 7.37
N ASP A 309 3.16 -37.09 6.42
CA ASP A 309 4.38 -37.86 6.68
C ASP A 309 5.54 -36.97 7.21
N PHE A 310 5.45 -35.65 7.08
CA PHE A 310 6.46 -34.72 7.58
C PHE A 310 6.34 -34.53 9.10
N GLU A 311 5.12 -34.38 9.63
CA GLU A 311 4.89 -34.25 11.08
C GLU A 311 5.43 -35.49 11.80
N ASP A 312 5.03 -36.68 11.36
CA ASP A 312 5.49 -37.97 11.91
C ASP A 312 7.01 -38.13 11.88
N LYS A 313 7.67 -37.70 10.79
CA LYS A 313 9.13 -37.76 10.66
C LYS A 313 9.86 -36.79 11.58
N VAL A 314 9.31 -35.60 11.78
CA VAL A 314 9.89 -34.62 12.70
C VAL A 314 9.77 -35.13 14.13
N PHE A 315 8.61 -35.65 14.53
CA PHE A 315 8.42 -36.22 15.87
C PHE A 315 9.28 -37.46 16.09
N ALA A 316 9.30 -38.42 15.16
CA ALA A 316 10.19 -39.58 15.24
C ALA A 316 11.66 -39.16 15.32
N GLY A 317 12.08 -38.16 14.54
CA GLY A 317 13.44 -37.64 14.57
C GLY A 317 13.81 -36.93 15.89
N VAL A 318 12.84 -36.39 16.62
CA VAL A 318 13.04 -35.80 17.96
C VAL A 318 13.05 -36.86 19.04
N GLU A 319 12.19 -37.88 18.95
CA GLU A 319 12.16 -39.02 19.89
C GLU A 319 13.40 -39.90 19.79
N GLU A 320 13.91 -40.11 18.56
CA GLU A 320 15.13 -40.87 18.28
C GLU A 320 16.43 -40.08 18.53
N ASP A 321 16.34 -38.81 18.97
CA ASP A 321 17.51 -37.97 19.18
C ASP A 321 18.38 -38.54 20.34
N PRO A 322 19.65 -38.92 20.08
CA PRO A 322 20.53 -39.51 21.09
C PRO A 322 20.77 -38.60 22.30
N GLU A 323 20.58 -37.28 22.16
CA GLU A 323 20.76 -36.31 23.23
C GLU A 323 19.53 -36.22 24.16
N LEU A 324 18.34 -36.55 23.65
CA LEU A 324 17.08 -36.59 24.43
C LEU A 324 16.85 -37.97 25.06
N SER A 325 17.17 -39.05 24.36
CA SER A 325 17.02 -40.42 24.88
C SER A 325 17.97 -40.74 26.04
N ALA A 326 19.05 -39.98 26.19
CA ALA A 326 19.94 -40.01 27.36
C ALA A 326 19.31 -39.41 28.65
N HIS A 327 18.07 -38.91 28.62
CA HIS A 327 17.33 -38.49 29.82
C HIS A 327 17.07 -39.61 30.84
N LEU A 328 17.26 -40.88 30.47
CA LEU A 328 16.98 -42.04 31.33
C LEU A 328 18.18 -42.51 32.18
N GLU A 329 19.37 -41.93 32.00
CA GLU A 329 20.56 -42.24 32.81
C GLU A 329 20.93 -41.04 33.71
N ASP A 330 20.53 -41.11 34.98
CA ASP A 330 20.59 -40.06 36.03
C ASP A 330 21.99 -39.44 36.36
N SER A 331 23.06 -39.76 35.62
CA SER A 331 24.44 -39.41 35.98
C SER A 331 25.05 -38.19 35.26
N VAL A 332 24.34 -37.58 34.29
CA VAL A 332 24.94 -36.59 33.35
C VAL A 332 24.21 -35.23 33.36
N HIS A 333 23.87 -34.66 34.52
CA HIS A 333 23.17 -33.35 34.58
C HIS A 333 24.10 -32.13 34.51
N ALA A 334 25.40 -32.26 34.83
CA ALA A 334 26.29 -31.12 35.02
C ALA A 334 26.81 -30.46 33.72
N ASP A 335 26.75 -31.16 32.57
CA ASP A 335 27.37 -30.70 31.31
C ASP A 335 26.38 -30.53 30.14
N ARG A 336 25.07 -30.69 30.39
CA ARG A 336 24.02 -30.54 29.36
C ARG A 336 23.86 -29.12 28.80
N PRO A 337 23.95 -28.04 29.61
CA PRO A 337 23.93 -26.68 29.08
C PRO A 337 25.03 -26.43 28.04
N ALA A 338 26.21 -27.02 28.24
CA ALA A 338 27.32 -26.92 27.30
C ALA A 338 26.99 -27.62 25.98
N LEU A 339 26.40 -28.82 26.01
CA LEU A 339 25.98 -29.55 24.80
C LEU A 339 24.92 -28.77 24.01
N LEU A 340 23.90 -28.25 24.69
CA LEU A 340 22.87 -27.42 24.08
C LEU A 340 23.45 -26.14 23.49
N SER A 341 24.40 -25.48 24.17
CA SER A 341 25.06 -24.29 23.64
C SER A 341 25.79 -24.57 22.32
N HIS A 342 26.46 -25.72 22.19
CA HIS A 342 27.10 -26.15 20.94
C HIS A 342 26.07 -26.38 19.83
N ARG A 343 24.93 -27.02 20.17
CA ARG A 343 23.85 -27.26 19.21
C ARG A 343 23.20 -25.95 18.75
N LEU A 344 22.94 -25.02 19.67
CA LEU A 344 22.46 -23.68 19.35
C LEU A 344 23.42 -22.92 18.42
N LEU A 345 24.74 -22.99 18.70
CA LEU A 345 25.75 -22.41 17.82
C LEU A 345 25.77 -23.08 16.44
N ARG A 346 25.63 -24.41 16.36
CA ARG A 346 25.50 -25.14 15.10
C ARG A 346 24.25 -24.71 14.33
N ILE A 347 23.14 -24.44 15.03
CA ILE A 347 21.92 -23.95 14.40
C ILE A 347 22.15 -22.57 13.76
N ILE A 348 22.81 -21.66 14.49
CA ILE A 348 23.13 -20.31 14.00
C ILE A 348 24.10 -20.35 12.81
N ASP A 349 25.18 -21.13 12.91
CA ASP A 349 26.29 -21.08 11.95
C ASP A 349 26.07 -21.94 10.70
N VAL A 350 25.31 -23.03 10.83
CA VAL A 350 25.22 -24.05 9.77
C VAL A 350 23.78 -24.25 9.31
N THR A 351 22.87 -24.66 10.19
CA THR A 351 21.56 -25.17 9.74
C THR A 351 20.64 -24.05 9.25
N LEU A 352 20.61 -22.89 9.94
CA LEU A 352 19.78 -21.77 9.53
C LEU A 352 20.23 -21.13 8.20
N PRO A 353 21.52 -20.83 7.95
CA PRO A 353 21.98 -20.36 6.64
C PRO A 353 21.73 -21.38 5.52
N GLN A 354 22.01 -22.68 5.77
CA GLN A 354 21.74 -23.73 4.78
C GLN A 354 20.27 -23.83 4.41
N TYR A 355 19.38 -23.69 5.40
CA TYR A 355 17.94 -23.62 5.19
C TYR A 355 17.57 -22.41 4.31
N ILE A 356 18.10 -21.22 4.60
CA ILE A 356 17.83 -20.00 3.81
C ILE A 356 18.30 -20.17 2.37
N ASP A 357 19.51 -20.68 2.17
CA ASP A 357 20.09 -20.89 0.84
C ASP A 357 19.29 -21.95 0.05
N SER A 358 18.95 -23.07 0.68
CA SER A 358 18.17 -24.16 0.08
C SER A 358 16.76 -23.70 -0.28
N MET A 359 16.07 -22.99 0.63
CA MET A 359 14.76 -22.40 0.34
C MET A 359 14.84 -21.40 -0.81
N SER A 360 15.82 -20.50 -0.80
CA SER A 360 15.98 -19.50 -1.86
C SER A 360 16.29 -20.16 -3.21
N GLY A 361 17.03 -21.27 -3.22
CA GLY A 361 17.27 -22.10 -4.40
C GLY A 361 15.98 -22.70 -4.95
N LEU A 362 15.19 -23.37 -4.09
CA LEU A 362 13.90 -23.96 -4.46
C LEU A 362 12.88 -22.91 -4.94
N VAL A 363 12.87 -21.73 -4.33
CA VAL A 363 12.03 -20.60 -4.75
C VAL A 363 12.54 -20.01 -6.06
N LYS A 364 13.85 -19.94 -6.31
CA LYS A 364 14.38 -19.46 -7.59
C LYS A 364 14.09 -20.42 -8.75
N GLU A 365 14.09 -21.72 -8.49
CA GLU A 365 13.80 -22.76 -9.49
C GLU A 365 12.31 -22.85 -9.82
N ASN A 366 11.43 -22.82 -8.80
CA ASN A 366 9.99 -23.03 -8.97
C ASN A 366 9.18 -21.71 -8.99
N GLY A 367 9.78 -20.61 -8.55
CA GLY A 367 9.16 -19.28 -8.45
C GLY A 367 8.98 -18.59 -9.78
N ARG A 368 8.52 -17.34 -9.72
CA ARG A 368 8.28 -16.54 -10.92
C ARG A 368 9.60 -16.25 -11.66
N PRO A 369 9.57 -16.15 -13.00
CA PRO A 369 10.77 -15.82 -13.77
C PRO A 369 11.31 -14.44 -13.36
N GLY A 370 12.65 -14.32 -13.34
CA GLY A 370 13.34 -13.09 -12.97
C GLY A 370 12.93 -11.88 -13.83
N ARG A 371 13.16 -10.67 -13.33
CA ARG A 371 12.73 -9.41 -13.99
C ARG A 371 13.24 -9.30 -15.43
N ILE A 372 14.47 -9.73 -15.69
CA ILE A 372 15.06 -9.70 -17.04
C ILE A 372 14.22 -10.56 -17.99
N VAL A 373 13.85 -11.78 -17.59
CA VAL A 373 13.03 -12.69 -18.39
C VAL A 373 11.61 -12.15 -18.60
N ARG A 374 11.07 -11.41 -17.64
CA ARG A 374 9.72 -10.82 -17.76
C ARG A 374 9.70 -9.59 -18.67
N TYR A 375 10.75 -8.76 -18.61
CA TYR A 375 10.78 -7.46 -19.26
C TYR A 375 11.66 -7.39 -20.50
N TRP A 376 12.36 -8.44 -20.93
CA TRP A 376 13.19 -8.38 -22.14
C TRP A 376 12.39 -8.00 -23.39
N PHE A 377 11.16 -8.52 -23.54
CA PHE A 377 10.34 -8.23 -24.71
C PHE A 377 9.83 -6.77 -24.72
N PRO A 378 9.18 -6.26 -23.65
CA PRO A 378 8.86 -4.83 -23.56
C PRO A 378 10.10 -3.93 -23.60
N ALA A 379 11.24 -4.35 -23.04
CA ALA A 379 12.49 -3.58 -23.10
C ALA A 379 13.06 -3.54 -24.51
N LEU A 380 12.96 -4.62 -25.29
CA LEU A 380 13.36 -4.65 -26.69
C LEU A 380 12.44 -3.76 -27.53
N VAL A 381 11.13 -3.86 -27.35
CA VAL A 381 10.15 -2.97 -28.01
C VAL A 381 10.39 -1.52 -27.58
N GLY A 382 10.66 -1.27 -26.30
CA GLY A 382 10.98 0.03 -25.74
C GLY A 382 12.27 0.61 -26.31
N LEU A 383 13.31 -0.21 -26.49
CA LEU A 383 14.59 0.21 -27.06
C LEU A 383 14.45 0.49 -28.56
N LEU A 384 13.78 -0.38 -29.31
CA LEU A 384 13.50 -0.18 -30.73
C LEU A 384 12.61 1.07 -30.95
N SER A 385 11.52 1.21 -30.18
CA SER A 385 10.66 2.40 -30.23
C SER A 385 11.33 3.65 -29.67
N SER A 386 12.27 3.54 -28.74
CA SER A 386 13.02 4.70 -28.24
C SER A 386 13.81 5.36 -29.37
N THR A 387 14.35 4.60 -30.32
CA THR A 387 15.05 5.19 -31.46
C THR A 387 14.13 5.97 -32.39
N THR A 388 12.88 5.53 -32.58
CA THR A 388 11.89 6.23 -33.40
C THR A 388 11.24 7.40 -32.66
N ILE A 389 10.89 7.21 -31.39
CA ILE A 389 10.38 8.26 -30.51
C ILE A 389 11.40 9.38 -30.36
N LEU A 390 12.69 9.07 -30.16
CA LEU A 390 13.74 10.08 -30.07
C LEU A 390 13.86 10.87 -31.38
N ARG A 391 13.77 10.21 -32.54
CA ARG A 391 13.74 10.89 -33.85
C ARG A 391 12.53 11.81 -34.01
N ILE A 392 11.35 11.35 -33.61
CA ILE A 392 10.12 12.16 -33.64
C ILE A 392 10.24 13.35 -32.68
N LEU A 393 10.74 13.13 -31.45
CA LEU A 393 10.86 14.17 -30.44
C LEU A 393 11.87 15.25 -30.83
N VAL A 394 12.97 14.86 -31.49
CA VAL A 394 13.97 15.79 -32.03
C VAL A 394 13.42 16.56 -33.24
N ASN A 395 12.67 15.90 -34.13
CA ASN A 395 12.05 16.57 -35.27
C ASN A 395 10.87 17.48 -34.88
N CYS A 396 10.17 17.18 -33.78
CA CYS A 396 9.02 17.96 -33.29
C CYS A 396 9.40 19.00 -32.23
N GLN A 397 10.69 19.32 -32.01
CA GLN A 397 11.08 20.32 -31.00
C GLN A 397 10.44 21.68 -31.27
N ASP A 398 10.45 22.12 -32.53
CA ASP A 398 9.84 23.39 -32.94
C ASP A 398 8.32 23.36 -32.76
N GLU A 399 7.67 22.23 -33.05
CA GLU A 399 6.24 22.04 -32.84
C GLU A 399 5.87 22.06 -31.35
N ILE A 400 6.67 21.42 -30.49
CA ILE A 400 6.44 21.38 -29.04
C ILE A 400 6.63 22.77 -28.44
N ILE A 401 7.68 23.49 -28.85
CA ILE A 401 7.92 24.87 -28.40
C ILE A 401 6.74 25.74 -28.82
N ASN A 402 6.32 25.68 -30.09
CA ASN A 402 5.15 26.40 -30.59
C ASN A 402 3.86 26.02 -29.85
N TRP A 403 3.66 24.74 -29.53
CA TRP A 403 2.49 24.29 -28.79
C TRP A 403 2.47 24.85 -27.37
N ILE A 404 3.63 24.89 -26.69
CA ILE A 404 3.77 25.46 -25.35
C ILE A 404 3.55 26.98 -25.37
N THR A 405 4.15 27.71 -26.31
CA THR A 405 3.94 29.17 -26.43
C THR A 405 2.50 29.50 -26.79
N ASN A 406 1.90 28.79 -27.74
CA ASN A 406 0.50 29.00 -28.12
C ASN A 406 -0.46 28.63 -27.00
N LEU A 407 -0.20 27.55 -26.25
CA LEU A 407 -0.99 27.16 -25.09
C LEU A 407 -0.87 28.19 -23.96
N GLY A 408 0.34 28.72 -23.72
CA GLY A 408 0.56 29.83 -22.79
C GLY A 408 -0.19 31.11 -23.19
N GLY A 409 -0.17 31.45 -24.48
CA GLY A 409 -0.95 32.56 -25.05
C GLY A 409 -2.45 32.34 -24.87
N THR A 410 -2.95 31.16 -25.21
CA THR A 410 -4.37 30.80 -25.11
C THR A 410 -4.87 30.85 -23.66
N ILE A 411 -4.07 30.40 -22.68
CA ILE A 411 -4.41 30.49 -21.25
C ILE A 411 -4.47 31.95 -20.81
N ARG A 412 -3.50 32.78 -21.23
CA ARG A 412 -3.49 34.21 -20.92
C ARG A 412 -4.73 34.88 -21.49
N ASP A 413 -5.02 34.68 -22.77
CA ASP A 413 -6.15 35.30 -23.45
C ASP A 413 -7.49 34.84 -22.88
N PHE A 414 -7.60 33.56 -22.52
CA PHE A 414 -8.76 33.04 -21.82
C PHE A 414 -8.96 33.74 -20.46
N TRP A 415 -7.91 33.82 -19.64
CA TRP A 415 -8.00 34.46 -18.32
C TRP A 415 -8.35 35.95 -18.40
N PHE A 416 -7.70 36.69 -19.30
CA PHE A 416 -7.94 38.13 -19.45
C PHE A 416 -9.33 38.43 -20.03
N ASN A 417 -9.72 37.76 -21.13
CA ASN A 417 -10.96 38.08 -21.83
C ASN A 417 -12.22 37.53 -21.15
N TRP A 418 -12.14 36.35 -20.52
CA TRP A 418 -13.33 35.67 -19.97
C TRP A 418 -13.49 35.79 -18.46
N ILE A 419 -12.46 36.16 -17.71
CA ILE A 419 -12.52 36.26 -16.24
C ILE A 419 -12.23 37.68 -15.78
N VAL A 420 -11.09 38.25 -16.19
CA VAL A 420 -10.66 39.58 -15.70
C VAL A 420 -11.54 40.70 -16.26
N GLN A 421 -11.67 40.83 -17.59
CA GLN A 421 -12.45 41.90 -18.20
C GLN A 421 -13.93 41.88 -17.78
N PRO A 422 -14.64 40.74 -17.76
CA PRO A 422 -16.03 40.71 -17.32
C PRO A 422 -16.16 41.02 -15.82
N ALA A 423 -15.24 40.55 -14.98
CA ALA A 423 -15.25 40.88 -13.55
C ALA A 423 -14.98 42.38 -13.30
N GLU A 424 -14.07 42.99 -14.06
CA GLU A 424 -13.80 44.42 -14.01
C GLU A 424 -15.05 45.23 -14.42
N LYS A 425 -15.75 44.81 -15.48
CA LYS A 425 -17.02 45.43 -15.88
C LYS A 425 -18.08 45.32 -14.78
N VAL A 426 -18.30 44.14 -14.22
CA VAL A 426 -19.27 43.93 -13.12
C VAL A 426 -18.91 44.79 -11.91
N ILE A 427 -17.64 44.84 -11.50
CA ILE A 427 -17.16 45.68 -10.41
C ILE A 427 -17.34 47.16 -10.71
N LYS A 428 -17.07 47.60 -11.95
CA LYS A 428 -17.24 48.98 -12.37
C LYS A 428 -18.72 49.39 -12.37
N THR A 429 -19.62 48.51 -12.80
CA THR A 429 -21.07 48.75 -12.78
C THR A 429 -21.62 48.81 -11.36
N ILE A 430 -21.16 47.96 -10.44
CA ILE A 430 -21.59 47.98 -9.02
C ILE A 430 -21.01 49.18 -8.26
N ARG A 431 -19.79 49.61 -8.60
CA ARG A 431 -19.08 50.70 -7.90
C ARG A 431 -19.45 52.09 -8.42
N HIS A 432 -19.97 52.20 -9.65
CA HIS A 432 -20.48 53.48 -10.14
C HIS A 432 -21.83 53.78 -9.48
N ASP A 433 -21.84 54.81 -8.65
CA ASP A 433 -23.07 55.44 -8.19
C ASP A 433 -23.91 55.86 -9.41
N GLU A 434 -25.23 55.67 -9.34
CA GLU A 434 -26.19 55.86 -10.44
C GLU A 434 -26.29 57.34 -10.91
N SER A 435 -25.47 58.23 -10.35
CA SER A 435 -25.73 59.67 -10.31
C SER A 435 -24.82 60.54 -11.17
N SER A 436 -23.67 60.08 -11.69
CA SER A 436 -22.54 61.03 -11.78
C SER A 436 -21.99 61.51 -13.13
N GLU A 437 -22.54 61.19 -14.32
CA GLU A 437 -22.04 61.91 -15.52
C GLU A 437 -23.06 62.04 -16.67
N ILE A 438 -23.61 60.93 -17.16
CA ILE A 438 -24.50 60.93 -18.34
C ILE A 438 -25.97 61.28 -17.95
N ALA A 439 -26.37 60.89 -16.74
CA ALA A 439 -27.65 61.29 -16.15
C ALA A 439 -27.69 62.77 -15.76
N ILE A 440 -26.55 63.42 -15.54
CA ILE A 440 -26.51 64.84 -15.12
C ILE A 440 -26.77 65.75 -16.32
N MET A 441 -26.12 65.51 -17.46
CA MET A 441 -26.34 66.32 -18.67
C MET A 441 -27.79 66.24 -19.18
N SER A 442 -28.39 65.04 -19.12
CA SER A 442 -29.79 64.83 -19.52
C SER A 442 -30.80 65.33 -18.48
N ARG A 443 -30.47 65.30 -17.18
CA ARG A 443 -31.33 65.93 -16.15
C ARG A 443 -31.28 67.44 -16.21
N ASP A 444 -30.15 68.04 -16.54
CA ASP A 444 -30.02 69.47 -16.69
C ASP A 444 -30.72 69.96 -17.97
N SER A 445 -30.62 69.23 -19.08
CA SER A 445 -31.41 69.51 -20.29
C SER A 445 -32.91 69.37 -20.03
N LEU A 446 -33.32 68.28 -19.38
CA LEU A 446 -34.72 68.03 -19.03
C LEU A 446 -35.26 69.09 -18.05
N ARG A 447 -34.46 69.53 -17.10
CA ARG A 447 -34.82 70.59 -16.14
C ARG A 447 -34.99 71.93 -16.85
N ALA A 448 -34.07 72.27 -17.76
CA ALA A 448 -34.17 73.48 -18.56
C ALA A 448 -35.43 73.47 -19.45
N ASP A 449 -35.72 72.34 -20.09
CA ASP A 449 -36.89 72.18 -20.96
C ASP A 449 -38.21 72.17 -20.17
N ARG A 450 -38.26 71.54 -18.99
CA ARG A 450 -39.41 71.62 -18.07
C ARG A 450 -39.66 73.04 -17.60
N GLN A 451 -38.61 73.79 -17.27
CA GLN A 451 -38.73 75.21 -16.90
C GLN A 451 -39.21 76.08 -18.08
N SER A 452 -38.78 75.77 -19.31
CA SER A 452 -39.27 76.42 -20.51
C SER A 452 -40.77 76.16 -20.71
N LEU A 453 -41.19 74.90 -20.59
CA LEU A 453 -42.60 74.51 -20.68
C LEU A 453 -43.45 75.18 -19.60
N GLU A 454 -42.98 75.20 -18.36
CA GLU A 454 -43.64 75.86 -17.23
C GLU A 454 -43.89 77.34 -17.50
N ARG A 455 -42.87 78.08 -17.95
CA ARG A 455 -43.02 79.51 -18.29
C ARG A 455 -44.04 79.72 -19.39
N MET A 456 -43.97 78.96 -20.47
CA MET A 456 -44.89 79.12 -21.59
C MET A 456 -46.34 78.80 -21.24
N VAL A 457 -46.59 77.76 -20.44
CA VAL A 457 -47.96 77.37 -20.03
C VAL A 457 -48.53 78.37 -19.03
N VAL A 458 -47.70 78.86 -18.09
CA VAL A 458 -48.06 79.94 -17.15
C VAL A 458 -48.40 81.22 -17.91
N ASP A 459 -47.59 81.62 -18.89
CA ASP A 459 -47.86 82.80 -19.72
C ASP A 459 -49.11 82.62 -20.57
N PHE A 460 -49.34 81.41 -21.11
CA PHE A 460 -50.55 81.09 -21.86
C PHE A 460 -51.82 81.19 -21.00
N ALA A 461 -51.75 80.69 -19.76
CA ALA A 461 -52.88 80.74 -18.81
C ALA A 461 -53.19 82.17 -18.33
N LYS A 462 -52.17 83.02 -18.17
CA LYS A 462 -52.33 84.45 -17.83
C LYS A 462 -53.03 85.22 -18.94
N ASP A 463 -52.58 85.04 -20.17
CA ASP A 463 -53.13 85.76 -21.32
C ASP A 463 -54.56 85.31 -21.66
N LYS A 464 -54.93 84.09 -21.25
CA LYS A 464 -56.25 83.51 -21.53
C LYS A 464 -56.84 82.77 -20.34
N PRO A 465 -57.42 83.51 -19.37
CA PRO A 465 -57.99 82.90 -18.17
C PRO A 465 -59.20 81.99 -18.48
N HIS A 466 -59.91 82.23 -19.58
CA HIS A 466 -61.10 81.48 -20.00
C HIS A 466 -60.86 80.01 -20.38
N PHE A 467 -59.60 79.61 -20.65
CA PHE A 467 -59.25 78.21 -20.93
C PHE A 467 -58.68 77.47 -19.71
N ALA A 468 -58.18 78.22 -18.73
CA ALA A 468 -57.59 77.67 -17.52
C ALA A 468 -58.62 77.52 -16.39
N PHE A 469 -59.59 78.44 -16.29
CA PHE A 469 -60.62 78.43 -15.25
C PHE A 469 -61.98 78.76 -15.85
N GLU A 470 -62.95 77.85 -15.69
CA GLU A 470 -64.34 78.09 -16.09
C GLU A 470 -64.95 79.17 -15.17
N GLY A 471 -65.08 80.41 -15.68
CA GLY A 471 -65.84 81.48 -15.04
C GLY A 471 -65.06 82.63 -14.36
N SER A 472 -63.71 82.64 -14.42
CA SER A 472 -62.89 83.65 -13.74
C SER A 472 -62.25 84.64 -14.73
N THR A 473 -62.46 85.96 -14.57
CA THR A 473 -61.89 86.99 -15.46
C THR A 473 -60.56 87.57 -14.98
N ASN A 474 -60.18 87.37 -13.71
CA ASN A 474 -58.89 87.84 -13.15
C ASN A 474 -58.12 86.69 -12.50
N VAL A 475 -56.81 86.62 -12.77
CA VAL A 475 -55.90 85.57 -12.28
C VAL A 475 -55.37 85.93 -10.90
N THR A 476 -55.56 85.06 -9.90
CA THR A 476 -54.98 85.21 -8.56
C THR A 476 -53.63 84.47 -8.48
N GLU A 477 -52.61 85.01 -7.79
CA GLU A 477 -51.28 84.37 -7.68
C GLU A 477 -51.30 82.93 -7.16
N THR A 478 -52.27 82.58 -6.31
CA THR A 478 -52.47 81.22 -5.79
C THR A 478 -52.91 80.23 -6.87
N GLN A 479 -53.68 80.67 -7.85
CA GLN A 479 -54.13 79.86 -9.00
C GLN A 479 -52.99 79.64 -10.01
N LEU A 480 -52.08 80.60 -10.11
CA LEU A 480 -50.89 80.48 -10.96
C LEU A 480 -49.88 79.48 -10.40
N ALA A 481 -49.72 79.44 -9.07
CA ALA A 481 -48.91 78.44 -8.38
C ALA A 481 -49.45 77.02 -8.56
N ASP A 482 -50.78 76.85 -8.57
CA ASP A 482 -51.45 75.57 -8.84
C ASP A 482 -51.20 75.10 -10.28
N ILE A 483 -51.28 76.00 -11.28
CA ILE A 483 -50.92 75.67 -12.68
C ILE A 483 -49.44 75.29 -12.78
N ARG A 484 -48.54 76.01 -12.11
CA ARG A 484 -47.11 75.68 -12.07
C ARG A 484 -46.85 74.29 -11.50
N SER A 485 -47.56 73.90 -10.44
CA SER A 485 -47.47 72.54 -9.87
C SER A 485 -47.99 71.49 -10.84
N LYS A 486 -49.16 71.73 -11.46
CA LYS A 486 -49.76 70.82 -12.45
C LYS A 486 -48.91 70.66 -13.70
N VAL A 487 -48.27 71.72 -14.17
CA VAL A 487 -47.34 71.67 -15.31
C VAL A 487 -46.03 70.96 -14.95
N ALA A 488 -45.56 71.06 -13.70
CA ALA A 488 -44.44 70.26 -13.22
C ALA A 488 -44.76 68.75 -13.19
N GLU A 489 -46.03 68.39 -13.02
CA GLU A 489 -46.57 67.03 -13.15
C GLU A 489 -46.87 66.63 -14.61
N GLY A 490 -46.68 67.53 -15.59
CA GLY A 490 -46.88 67.27 -17.02
C GLY A 490 -48.30 67.54 -17.54
N ASP A 491 -49.17 68.11 -16.71
CA ASP A 491 -50.54 68.48 -17.06
C ASP A 491 -50.57 69.83 -17.80
N VAL A 492 -50.84 69.77 -19.11
CA VAL A 492 -51.00 70.93 -20.00
C VAL A 492 -52.45 71.08 -20.49
N THR A 493 -53.41 70.55 -19.74
CA THR A 493 -54.84 70.56 -20.08
C THR A 493 -55.39 71.93 -20.55
N PRO A 494 -55.02 73.08 -19.94
CA PRO A 494 -55.49 74.39 -20.42
C PRO A 494 -55.07 74.72 -21.86
N VAL A 495 -53.87 74.29 -22.25
CA VAL A 495 -53.33 74.50 -23.60
C VAL A 495 -53.94 73.52 -24.59
N LEU A 496 -54.17 72.27 -24.16
CA LEU A 496 -54.84 71.24 -24.97
C LEU A 496 -56.28 71.64 -25.32
N ARG A 497 -57.05 72.18 -24.36
CA ARG A 497 -58.41 72.68 -24.62
C ARG A 497 -58.43 73.82 -25.65
N ALA A 498 -57.44 74.71 -25.60
CA ALA A 498 -57.32 75.78 -26.59
C ALA A 498 -56.91 75.25 -27.97
N TYR A 499 -55.96 74.32 -28.01
CA TYR A 499 -55.57 73.62 -29.23
C TYR A 499 -56.76 72.90 -29.88
N GLU A 500 -57.52 72.09 -29.14
CA GLU A 500 -58.68 71.35 -29.63
C GLU A 500 -59.79 72.25 -30.15
N ARG A 501 -60.05 73.37 -29.47
CA ARG A 501 -61.07 74.34 -29.90
C ARG A 501 -60.66 75.05 -31.19
N ASP A 502 -59.42 75.51 -31.26
CA ASP A 502 -58.95 76.33 -32.36
C ASP A 502 -58.58 75.48 -33.60
N LEU A 503 -58.30 74.18 -33.42
CA LEU A 503 -58.17 73.20 -34.49
C LEU A 503 -59.48 73.03 -35.30
N ARG A 504 -60.64 73.18 -34.65
CA ARG A 504 -61.95 73.11 -35.34
C ARG A 504 -62.14 74.22 -36.38
N LYS A 505 -61.44 75.36 -36.24
CA LYS A 505 -61.48 76.48 -37.19
C LYS A 505 -60.05 76.99 -37.47
N PRO A 506 -59.27 76.27 -38.27
CA PRO A 506 -57.82 76.45 -38.35
C PRO A 506 -57.39 77.83 -38.86
N PHE A 507 -58.09 78.37 -39.87
CA PHE A 507 -57.75 79.68 -40.43
C PHE A 507 -58.00 80.83 -39.47
N VAL A 508 -59.07 80.75 -38.66
CA VAL A 508 -59.41 81.80 -37.67
C VAL A 508 -58.49 81.71 -36.46
N GLY A 509 -58.19 80.50 -35.99
CA GLY A 509 -57.28 80.26 -34.87
C GLY A 509 -55.83 80.62 -35.18
N ALA A 510 -55.37 80.44 -36.43
CA ALA A 510 -54.04 80.83 -36.85
C ALA A 510 -53.87 82.35 -36.97
N VAL A 511 -54.84 83.07 -37.55
CA VAL A 511 -54.78 84.54 -37.70
C VAL A 511 -54.88 85.25 -36.35
N ARG A 512 -55.62 84.68 -35.39
CA ARG A 512 -55.71 85.20 -34.01
C ARG A 512 -54.44 84.91 -33.18
N GLY A 513 -53.55 84.02 -33.67
CA GLY A 513 -52.29 83.64 -33.01
C GLY A 513 -52.43 82.53 -31.95
N ASP A 514 -53.67 82.11 -31.66
CA ASP A 514 -54.00 81.20 -30.56
C ASP A 514 -53.61 79.75 -30.85
N LEU A 515 -53.83 79.31 -32.09
CA LEU A 515 -53.51 77.96 -32.55
C LEU A 515 -51.99 77.76 -32.70
N VAL A 516 -51.26 78.77 -33.20
CA VAL A 516 -49.81 78.67 -33.40
C VAL A 516 -49.08 78.56 -32.07
N ARG A 517 -49.47 79.36 -31.06
CA ARG A 517 -48.87 79.32 -29.72
C ARG A 517 -49.17 78.01 -28.99
N SER A 518 -50.40 77.50 -29.06
CA SER A 518 -50.76 76.21 -28.44
C SER A 518 -50.03 75.03 -29.11
N LEU A 519 -49.82 75.08 -30.43
CA LEU A 519 -49.05 74.07 -31.18
C LEU A 519 -47.55 74.11 -30.83
N LEU A 520 -46.96 75.31 -30.67
CA LEU A 520 -45.56 75.45 -30.23
C LEU A 520 -45.34 74.91 -28.81
N ILE A 521 -46.29 75.14 -27.89
CA ILE A 521 -46.25 74.57 -26.54
C ILE A 521 -46.34 73.04 -26.60
N GLN A 522 -47.19 72.49 -27.47
CA GLN A 522 -47.31 71.05 -27.67
C GLN A 522 -46.02 70.43 -28.20
N VAL A 523 -45.33 71.08 -29.15
CA VAL A 523 -44.03 70.62 -29.65
C VAL A 523 -42.97 70.59 -28.54
N GLN A 524 -42.93 71.60 -27.67
CA GLN A 524 -42.02 71.58 -26.52
C GLN A 524 -42.39 70.50 -25.49
N LYS A 525 -43.69 70.24 -25.28
CA LYS A 525 -44.13 69.10 -24.46
C LYS A 525 -43.63 67.78 -25.05
N THR A 526 -43.79 67.56 -26.35
CA THR A 526 -43.28 66.35 -27.01
C THR A 526 -41.75 66.21 -26.90
N LYS A 527 -41.01 67.33 -26.94
CA LYS A 527 -39.56 67.34 -26.70
C LYS A 527 -39.22 66.87 -25.27
N VAL A 528 -39.90 67.42 -24.26
CA VAL A 528 -39.75 67.02 -22.85
C VAL A 528 -40.10 65.55 -22.67
N ASP A 529 -41.24 65.10 -23.20
CA ASP A 529 -41.70 63.70 -23.06
C ASP A 529 -40.71 62.72 -23.74
N LEU A 530 -40.13 63.11 -24.89
CA LEU A 530 -39.10 62.34 -25.56
C LEU A 530 -37.80 62.28 -24.76
N GLU A 531 -37.35 63.40 -24.18
CA GLU A 531 -36.16 63.43 -23.31
C GLU A 531 -36.35 62.61 -22.02
N VAL A 532 -37.56 62.62 -21.42
CA VAL A 532 -37.93 61.74 -20.30
C VAL A 532 -37.91 60.27 -20.72
N ALA A 533 -38.48 59.93 -21.89
CA ALA A 533 -38.46 58.56 -22.39
C ALA A 533 -37.03 58.08 -22.70
N MET A 534 -36.20 58.94 -23.28
CA MET A 534 -34.81 58.65 -23.60
C MET A 534 -33.96 58.42 -22.34
N THR A 535 -34.18 59.23 -21.29
CA THR A 535 -33.57 58.99 -19.97
C THR A 535 -34.08 57.70 -19.30
N GLY A 536 -35.36 57.36 -19.49
CA GLY A 536 -35.92 56.07 -19.08
C GLY A 536 -35.23 54.88 -19.77
N ILE A 537 -34.95 54.97 -21.07
CA ILE A 537 -34.24 53.92 -21.83
C ILE A 537 -32.81 53.73 -21.33
N ASP A 538 -32.09 54.83 -21.08
CA ASP A 538 -30.71 54.77 -20.56
C ASP A 538 -30.69 54.07 -19.19
N SER A 539 -31.65 54.38 -18.32
CA SER A 539 -31.80 53.71 -17.02
C SER A 539 -32.09 52.20 -17.15
N LEU A 540 -32.88 51.80 -18.17
CA LEU A 540 -33.18 50.39 -18.44
C LEU A 540 -31.96 49.63 -18.98
N LEU A 541 -31.23 50.21 -19.95
CA LEU A 541 -30.01 49.62 -20.48
C LEU A 541 -28.94 49.47 -19.39
N LYS A 542 -28.84 50.46 -18.49
CA LYS A 542 -27.96 50.41 -17.32
C LYS A 542 -28.38 49.31 -16.33
N SER A 543 -29.68 49.17 -16.06
CA SER A 543 -30.20 48.13 -15.17
C SER A 543 -29.94 46.69 -15.68
N GLN A 544 -29.79 46.52 -16.99
CA GLN A 544 -29.50 45.24 -17.63
C GLN A 544 -28.01 44.99 -17.88
N GLU A 545 -27.16 46.01 -17.76
CA GLU A 545 -25.70 45.91 -17.93
C GLU A 545 -25.10 44.86 -16.97
N LEU A 546 -25.60 44.83 -15.73
CA LEU A 546 -25.18 43.87 -14.72
C LEU A 546 -25.59 42.43 -15.10
N VAL A 547 -26.78 42.24 -15.67
CA VAL A 547 -27.23 40.92 -16.16
C VAL A 547 -26.35 40.46 -17.31
N PHE A 548 -26.05 41.34 -18.28
CA PHE A 548 -25.11 41.03 -19.37
C PHE A 548 -23.69 40.74 -18.86
N GLY A 549 -23.23 41.44 -17.82
CA GLY A 549 -21.96 41.18 -17.14
C GLY A 549 -21.89 39.78 -16.52
N PHE A 550 -22.93 39.36 -15.79
CA PHE A 550 -23.00 38.02 -15.20
C PHE A 550 -23.13 36.91 -16.25
N VAL A 551 -23.93 37.13 -17.30
CA VAL A 551 -24.06 36.17 -18.41
C VAL A 551 -22.74 35.98 -19.15
N GLY A 552 -21.95 37.05 -19.33
CA GLY A 552 -20.61 36.97 -19.92
C GLY A 552 -19.56 36.26 -19.03
N LEU A 553 -19.70 36.37 -17.70
CA LEU A 553 -18.77 35.78 -16.73
C LEU A 553 -19.03 34.28 -16.48
N THR A 554 -20.28 33.83 -16.64
CA THR A 554 -20.70 32.47 -16.31
C THR A 554 -19.94 31.37 -17.07
N PRO A 555 -19.74 31.43 -18.40
CA PRO A 555 -19.00 30.40 -19.13
C PRO A 555 -17.55 30.27 -18.69
N GLY A 556 -16.88 31.39 -18.40
CA GLY A 556 -15.47 31.41 -17.96
C GLY A 556 -15.28 30.72 -16.61
N VAL A 557 -16.15 31.03 -15.64
CA VAL A 557 -16.10 30.42 -14.30
C VAL A 557 -16.40 28.92 -14.35
N LEU A 558 -17.37 28.50 -15.16
CA LEU A 558 -17.77 27.10 -15.29
C LEU A 558 -16.64 26.24 -15.89
N VAL A 559 -15.99 26.75 -16.94
CA VAL A 559 -14.83 26.09 -17.57
C VAL A 559 -13.64 26.03 -16.61
N SER A 560 -13.31 27.12 -15.91
CA SER A 560 -12.23 27.12 -14.92
C SER A 560 -12.48 26.16 -13.76
N TRP A 561 -13.71 26.11 -13.25
CA TRP A 561 -14.08 25.17 -12.19
C TRP A 561 -14.00 23.71 -12.65
N GLY A 562 -14.49 23.42 -13.86
CA GLY A 562 -14.36 22.09 -14.48
C GLY A 562 -12.90 21.67 -14.67
N LEU A 563 -12.03 22.59 -15.11
CA LEU A 563 -10.60 22.33 -15.29
C LEU A 563 -9.89 22.04 -13.97
N VAL A 564 -10.21 22.81 -12.91
CA VAL A 564 -9.66 22.61 -11.56
C VAL A 564 -10.12 21.27 -10.98
N GLN A 565 -11.39 20.89 -11.16
CA GLN A 565 -11.89 19.58 -10.71
C GLN A 565 -11.25 18.43 -11.50
N TYR A 566 -11.07 18.58 -12.81
CA TYR A 566 -10.37 17.61 -13.63
C TYR A 566 -8.91 17.43 -13.20
N LEU A 567 -8.16 18.52 -13.02
CA LEU A 567 -6.79 18.48 -12.51
C LEU A 567 -6.70 17.86 -11.12
N ARG A 568 -7.61 18.22 -10.22
CA ARG A 568 -7.67 17.64 -8.87
C ARG A 568 -8.04 16.17 -8.89
N GLY A 569 -8.88 15.72 -9.83
CA GLY A 569 -9.20 14.31 -10.06
C GLY A 569 -8.03 13.51 -10.63
N VAL A 570 -7.29 14.08 -11.60
CA VAL A 570 -6.14 13.42 -12.24
C VAL A 570 -4.92 13.36 -11.30
N LEU A 571 -4.64 14.42 -10.54
CA LEU A 571 -3.55 14.42 -9.56
C LEU A 571 -3.94 13.72 -8.25
N GLY A 572 -5.18 13.91 -7.77
CA GLY A 572 -5.67 13.38 -6.49
C GLY A 572 -6.20 11.94 -6.54
N GLY A 573 -6.68 11.47 -7.70
CA GLY A 573 -7.23 10.12 -7.86
C GLY A 573 -6.23 9.00 -7.61
N ARG A 574 -4.93 9.29 -7.68
CA ARG A 574 -3.86 8.32 -7.37
C ARG A 574 -3.72 8.01 -5.88
N SER A 575 -4.19 8.89 -4.98
CA SER A 575 -4.16 8.66 -3.54
C SER A 575 -5.24 7.66 -3.11
N GLY A 576 -6.49 7.88 -3.55
CA GLY A 576 -7.63 6.99 -3.28
C GLY A 576 -7.46 5.60 -3.88
N LEU A 577 -7.02 5.49 -5.14
CA LEU A 577 -6.73 4.21 -5.80
C LEU A 577 -5.60 3.41 -5.11
N ARG A 578 -4.69 4.07 -4.40
CA ARG A 578 -3.61 3.39 -3.65
C ARG A 578 -4.10 2.88 -2.30
N GLN A 579 -5.01 3.60 -1.65
CA GLN A 579 -5.64 3.15 -0.40
C GLN A 579 -6.60 1.99 -0.66
N ASP A 580 -7.42 2.08 -1.71
CA ASP A 580 -8.36 1.03 -2.17
C ASP A 580 -7.64 -0.29 -2.53
N LYS A 581 -6.47 -0.19 -3.18
CA LYS A 581 -5.63 -1.39 -3.44
C LYS A 581 -5.05 -2.02 -2.17
N LYS A 582 -4.84 -1.23 -1.10
CA LYS A 582 -4.29 -1.72 0.17
C LYS A 582 -5.38 -2.33 1.06
N SER A 583 -6.55 -1.67 1.19
CA SER A 583 -7.71 -2.24 1.88
C SER A 583 -8.19 -3.52 1.18
N GLY A 584 -8.23 -3.52 -0.15
CA GLY A 584 -8.53 -4.73 -0.94
C GLY A 584 -7.56 -5.89 -0.72
N ARG A 585 -6.28 -5.64 -0.42
CA ARG A 585 -5.32 -6.70 -0.04
C ARG A 585 -5.62 -7.24 1.36
N ALA A 586 -5.90 -6.37 2.33
CA ALA A 586 -6.26 -6.78 3.69
C ALA A 586 -7.54 -7.64 3.72
N VAL A 587 -8.56 -7.27 2.95
CA VAL A 587 -9.80 -8.06 2.80
C VAL A 587 -9.53 -9.45 2.20
N ARG A 588 -8.63 -9.54 1.21
CA ARG A 588 -8.25 -10.84 0.64
C ARG A 588 -7.57 -11.74 1.66
N ILE A 589 -6.71 -11.18 2.51
CA ILE A 589 -6.05 -11.91 3.61
C ILE A 589 -7.10 -12.38 4.61
N LEU A 590 -8.02 -11.50 5.02
CA LEU A 590 -9.11 -11.86 5.94
C LEU A 590 -10.00 -12.99 5.38
N ARG A 591 -10.29 -12.95 4.08
CA ARG A 591 -11.02 -14.03 3.39
C ARG A 591 -10.20 -15.33 3.29
N ASN A 592 -8.88 -15.25 3.16
CA ASN A 592 -8.03 -16.43 3.21
C ASN A 592 -8.04 -17.05 4.62
N ILE A 593 -7.99 -16.23 5.67
CA ILE A 593 -8.11 -16.68 7.06
C ILE A 593 -9.47 -17.36 7.29
N ASP A 594 -10.57 -16.72 6.86
CA ASP A 594 -11.92 -17.30 6.91
C ASP A 594 -11.99 -18.67 6.23
N ARG A 595 -11.37 -18.78 5.05
CA ARG A 595 -11.27 -20.04 4.32
C ARG A 595 -10.44 -21.09 5.07
N ILE A 596 -9.29 -20.72 5.64
CA ILE A 596 -8.45 -21.65 6.42
C ILE A 596 -9.26 -22.18 7.61
N LEU A 597 -9.90 -21.31 8.38
CA LEU A 597 -10.72 -21.72 9.54
C LEU A 597 -11.94 -22.56 9.16
N SER A 598 -12.56 -22.29 8.00
CA SER A 598 -13.72 -23.03 7.51
C SER A 598 -13.36 -24.39 6.87
N GLU A 599 -12.17 -24.50 6.28
CA GLU A 599 -11.68 -25.71 5.61
C GLU A 599 -10.91 -26.63 6.58
N ALA A 600 -10.47 -26.10 7.73
CA ALA A 600 -9.73 -26.83 8.74
C ALA A 600 -10.55 -28.00 9.31
N ARG A 601 -9.87 -29.14 9.49
CA ARG A 601 -10.43 -30.29 10.19
C ARG A 601 -9.96 -30.23 11.64
N PRO A 602 -10.86 -30.04 12.61
CA PRO A 602 -10.47 -29.99 14.02
C PRO A 602 -9.88 -31.33 14.44
N THR A 603 -8.76 -31.28 15.17
CA THR A 603 -8.19 -32.43 15.89
C THR A 603 -9.12 -32.80 17.06
N GLU A 604 -8.91 -33.95 17.72
CA GLU A 604 -9.76 -34.47 18.80
C GLU A 604 -10.04 -33.46 19.93
N ASN A 605 -9.11 -32.53 20.19
CA ASN A 605 -9.23 -31.46 21.18
C ASN A 605 -9.95 -30.19 20.68
N ASN A 606 -10.56 -30.22 19.49
CA ASN A 606 -11.15 -29.06 18.81
C ASN A 606 -10.15 -27.91 18.55
N VAL A 607 -8.88 -28.28 18.38
CA VAL A 607 -7.75 -27.40 18.02
C VAL A 607 -7.44 -27.58 16.53
N LEU A 608 -6.87 -26.56 15.90
CA LEU A 608 -6.39 -26.59 14.51
C LEU A 608 -5.22 -27.59 14.37
N SER A 609 -5.13 -28.27 13.22
CA SER A 609 -3.91 -29.00 12.84
C SER A 609 -2.72 -28.04 12.75
N TYR A 610 -1.50 -28.50 13.07
CA TYR A 610 -0.28 -27.69 13.02
C TYR A 610 -0.11 -26.96 11.68
N LYS A 611 -0.38 -27.64 10.57
CA LYS A 611 -0.41 -27.05 9.22
C LYS A 611 -1.32 -25.83 9.13
N ASP A 612 -2.59 -25.98 9.51
CA ASP A 612 -3.61 -24.94 9.35
C ASP A 612 -3.35 -23.78 10.33
N HIS A 613 -2.86 -24.09 11.53
CA HIS A 613 -2.40 -23.11 12.50
C HIS A 613 -1.22 -22.27 11.96
N GLY A 614 -0.20 -22.92 11.38
CA GLY A 614 0.93 -22.20 10.78
C GLY A 614 0.54 -21.35 9.57
N LEU A 615 -0.41 -21.80 8.75
CA LEU A 615 -0.95 -20.99 7.66
C LEU A 615 -1.70 -19.75 8.18
N LEU A 616 -2.48 -19.91 9.26
CA LEU A 616 -3.15 -18.81 9.94
C LEU A 616 -2.12 -17.81 10.48
N LEU A 617 -1.07 -18.26 11.16
CA LEU A 617 -0.01 -17.40 11.69
C LEU A 617 0.66 -16.56 10.60
N CYS A 618 0.91 -17.16 9.43
CA CYS A 618 1.48 -16.45 8.28
C CYS A 618 0.55 -15.33 7.80
N GLU A 619 -0.74 -15.61 7.61
CA GLU A 619 -1.71 -14.61 7.13
C GLU A 619 -1.96 -13.51 8.19
N VAL A 620 -2.04 -13.85 9.47
CA VAL A 620 -2.16 -12.89 10.59
C VAL A 620 -0.95 -11.97 10.65
N HIS A 621 0.26 -12.49 10.48
CA HIS A 621 1.46 -11.66 10.45
C HIS A 621 1.46 -10.67 9.28
N VAL A 622 1.07 -11.12 8.09
CA VAL A 622 0.97 -10.24 6.92
C VAL A 622 -0.09 -9.16 7.17
N LEU A 623 -1.25 -9.52 7.73
CA LEU A 623 -2.32 -8.58 8.08
C LEU A 623 -1.85 -7.54 9.13
N ARG A 624 -1.08 -7.97 10.13
CA ARG A 624 -0.46 -7.13 11.16
C ARG A 624 0.52 -6.12 10.56
N SER A 625 1.26 -6.48 9.51
CA SER A 625 2.15 -5.55 8.81
C SER A 625 1.39 -4.44 8.06
N PHE A 626 0.15 -4.70 7.63
CA PHE A 626 -0.70 -3.71 6.99
C PHE A 626 -1.46 -2.81 7.96
N ALA A 627 -1.65 -3.25 9.21
CA ALA A 627 -2.42 -2.52 10.24
C ALA A 627 -1.94 -1.07 10.44
N SER A 628 -0.62 -0.84 10.53
CA SER A 628 -0.05 0.49 10.76
C SER A 628 -0.29 1.49 9.62
N ASN A 629 -0.57 0.98 8.42
CA ASN A 629 -0.81 1.79 7.23
C ASN A 629 -2.31 1.96 6.94
N LEU A 630 -3.18 1.16 7.56
CA LEU A 630 -4.60 1.10 7.28
C LEU A 630 -5.43 1.90 8.30
N MET A 631 -5.00 1.93 9.56
CA MET A 631 -5.80 2.47 10.68
C MET A 631 -5.00 3.44 11.56
N PRO A 632 -5.69 4.38 12.27
CA PRO A 632 -5.10 5.19 13.32
C PRO A 632 -4.56 4.37 14.51
N ARG A 633 -3.65 4.95 15.30
CA ARG A 633 -2.91 4.24 16.37
C ARG A 633 -3.77 3.63 17.48
N GLU A 634 -4.89 4.24 17.85
CA GLU A 634 -5.77 3.74 18.92
C GLU A 634 -6.49 2.48 18.47
N THR A 635 -7.22 2.56 17.35
CA THR A 635 -7.87 1.42 16.69
C THR A 635 -6.89 0.33 16.26
N GLN A 636 -5.64 0.71 15.97
CA GLN A 636 -4.60 -0.26 15.66
C GLN A 636 -4.29 -1.15 16.86
N LYS A 637 -4.28 -0.63 18.10
CA LYS A 637 -4.00 -1.44 19.29
C LYS A 637 -5.08 -2.49 19.51
N GLU A 638 -6.34 -2.07 19.49
CA GLU A 638 -7.51 -2.96 19.60
C GLU A 638 -7.49 -4.03 18.49
N PHE A 639 -7.18 -3.64 17.25
CA PHE A 639 -7.06 -4.58 16.14
C PHE A 639 -5.94 -5.60 16.34
N LEU A 640 -4.83 -5.20 16.93
CA LEU A 640 -3.72 -6.11 17.23
C LEU A 640 -4.08 -7.08 18.36
N GLU A 641 -4.82 -6.64 19.37
CA GLU A 641 -5.34 -7.51 20.44
C GLU A 641 -6.30 -8.56 19.87
N ASP A 642 -7.20 -8.14 18.98
CA ASP A 642 -8.11 -9.05 18.28
C ASP A 642 -7.38 -10.05 17.36
N LEU A 643 -6.31 -9.62 16.70
CA LEU A 643 -5.45 -10.51 15.91
C LEU A 643 -4.64 -11.48 16.77
N ASP A 644 -4.24 -11.07 17.97
CA ASP A 644 -3.55 -11.94 18.92
C ASP A 644 -4.49 -13.04 19.43
N ASP A 645 -5.77 -12.72 19.69
CA ASP A 645 -6.82 -13.69 20.01
C ASP A 645 -7.04 -14.71 18.90
N LEU A 646 -6.92 -14.30 17.64
CA LEU A 646 -7.00 -15.16 16.46
C LEU A 646 -5.76 -16.07 16.34
N SER A 647 -4.59 -15.57 16.71
CA SER A 647 -3.32 -16.31 16.64
C SER A 647 -3.08 -17.28 17.81
N ASN A 648 -3.73 -17.06 18.95
CA ASN A 648 -3.51 -17.88 20.13
C ASN A 648 -4.12 -19.28 19.93
N VAL A 649 -3.47 -20.31 20.47
CA VAL A 649 -3.93 -21.71 20.41
C VAL A 649 -5.10 -21.91 21.38
N LYS A 650 -6.22 -21.24 21.09
CA LYS A 650 -7.52 -21.44 21.73
C LYS A 650 -8.36 -22.34 20.82
N GLY A 651 -9.43 -22.93 21.35
CA GLY A 651 -10.33 -23.76 20.54
C GLY A 651 -10.87 -23.02 19.30
N LEU A 652 -11.11 -23.76 18.22
CA LEU A 652 -11.51 -23.24 16.90
C LEU A 652 -12.70 -22.25 16.96
N GLN A 653 -13.62 -22.46 17.91
CA GLN A 653 -14.79 -21.62 18.15
C GLN A 653 -14.44 -20.21 18.65
N VAL A 654 -13.34 -20.05 19.39
CA VAL A 654 -12.88 -18.75 19.88
C VAL A 654 -12.22 -17.96 18.74
N GLN A 655 -11.41 -18.64 17.93
CA GLN A 655 -10.73 -18.03 16.78
C GLN A 655 -11.71 -17.57 15.70
N THR A 656 -12.73 -18.37 15.39
CA THR A 656 -13.81 -17.99 14.45
C THR A 656 -14.60 -16.77 14.94
N LYS A 657 -14.95 -16.71 16.24
CA LYS A 657 -15.59 -15.53 16.83
C LYS A 657 -14.69 -14.29 16.79
N ALA A 658 -13.38 -14.44 17.04
CA ALA A 658 -12.42 -13.35 16.91
C ALA A 658 -12.38 -12.81 15.48
N LEU A 659 -12.40 -13.69 14.47
CA LEU A 659 -12.47 -13.30 13.06
C LEU A 659 -13.76 -12.51 12.74
N GLU A 660 -14.91 -12.95 13.24
CA GLU A 660 -16.18 -12.24 13.08
C GLU A 660 -16.15 -10.86 13.73
N ARG A 661 -15.60 -10.76 14.94
CA ARG A 661 -15.38 -9.49 15.66
C ARG A 661 -14.55 -8.54 14.82
N ILE A 662 -13.43 -9.02 14.26
CA ILE A 662 -12.57 -8.21 13.39
C ILE A 662 -13.32 -7.72 12.15
N ARG A 663 -14.04 -8.62 11.47
CA ARG A 663 -14.78 -8.28 10.25
C ARG A 663 -15.85 -7.23 10.50
N TRP A 664 -16.52 -7.28 11.65
CA TRP A 664 -17.57 -6.34 12.03
C TRP A 664 -17.00 -5.00 12.52
N ALA A 665 -16.10 -5.03 13.51
CA ALA A 665 -15.59 -3.83 14.18
C ALA A 665 -14.75 -2.94 13.25
N TYR A 666 -13.96 -3.54 12.35
CA TYR A 666 -13.03 -2.81 11.49
C TYR A 666 -13.47 -2.67 10.03
N ALA A 667 -14.73 -2.98 9.73
CA ALA A 667 -15.29 -2.90 8.37
C ALA A 667 -15.10 -1.53 7.71
N ARG A 668 -15.06 -0.44 8.48
CA ARG A 668 -14.89 0.92 7.97
C ARG A 668 -13.51 1.15 7.32
N TRP A 669 -12.46 0.55 7.88
CA TRP A 669 -11.08 0.71 7.39
C TRP A 669 -10.67 -0.36 6.38
N LEU A 670 -11.43 -1.46 6.32
CA LEU A 670 -11.25 -2.54 5.36
C LEU A 670 -12.04 -2.33 4.04
N LYS A 671 -12.80 -1.23 3.91
CA LYS A 671 -13.61 -0.92 2.72
C LYS A 671 -12.86 -0.22 1.59
#